data_AF-A0A6F8T6K4-F1
#
_entry.id   AF-A0A6F8T6K4-F1
#
_cell.length_a   1.000
_cell.length_b   1.000
_cell.length_c   1.000
_cell.angle_alpha   90.00
_cell.angle_beta   90.00
_cell.angle_gamma   90.00
#
_symmetry.space_group_name_H-M   'P 1'
#
loop_
_entity.id
_entity.type
_entity.pdbx_description
1 polymer ?
#
loop_
_entity_poly.entity_id
_entity_poly.type
_entity_poly.pdbx_seq_one_letter_code
_entity_poly.pdbx_strand_id
1 'polypeptide(L)'
;MTFLLTSALIIAGYESLSEKTRAVFEDSIPGKKFSQVVQSILTSSDALRASSGFWHKLTGSAEQRKRDFQIQLELQKKELLEAINSTVEYQTILMHITHAVLAQEIEEFQLLSESQQQLLSNAEFSRKLVATLTQLNPQIEKEKQDRDNLSLWSKINGTYASHEDYIDQLQTERDEAIQLWSTEFLQNPNMTSLRETIEDHQKRIHQNQLEQQRCSLLEHATQLSRFFPLLNYRKFKAEEPVIHQLQSRYLVAEEITEELARVDEELLADLLYFCMQQMSEIEIDFMNLEAFNKKHANRIAQAVLKAFHDKTTLNLDGWFKHYENKLHKHIVKQVQLIHGKKWEMQPNGVAADLMQSLSYLWNNQTVNQVNEFISKMAVAHGFIQATSFSTQNESSFLAILDLYNYARHHEQIAETRSILTNLLSPLLPLYEEYKDIAFYEKNPYWKSFRTIMPILIIVAFIILIAVILAPLALPELAFTAAFIPALIIGLGLATKYVSIKNELYKNVRERYYGGFFEIPEFQVNARMLGAFGSMENASKVRIFYIEGIKNCDALEQVYSAKREQGLLSQEDIERRKENRIKRHQLCLEWYDIHSNNDLSYQQAPLVVLSRLKQISDQEYQQLQNSLQEELASISQSVAKVTVDLKNTIINHNKTPDIEPGGEIEATTIKANYRHGLFRPPKCLKLKAHVEELEEFRSQISSAAA
;
A
#
# COMPACT_ATOMS: atom_id res chain seq x y z
N MET A 1 58.92 52.85 22.90
CA MET A 1 59.00 51.38 22.74
C MET A 1 59.16 50.80 24.13
N THR A 2 58.66 49.60 24.42
CA THR A 2 58.95 48.93 25.70
C THR A 2 60.26 48.13 25.56
N PHE A 3 60.89 47.78 26.69
CA PHE A 3 62.10 46.95 26.69
C PHE A 3 61.89 45.64 25.92
N LEU A 4 60.76 44.97 26.11
CA LEU A 4 60.43 43.72 25.44
C LEU A 4 60.34 43.84 23.92
N LEU A 5 59.70 44.90 23.41
CA LEU A 5 59.59 45.15 21.96
C LEU A 5 60.97 45.43 21.35
N THR A 6 61.83 46.16 22.06
CA THR A 6 63.20 46.45 21.59
C THR A 6 64.07 45.19 21.65
N SER A 7 63.89 44.34 22.65
CA SER A 7 64.56 43.05 22.78
C SER A 7 64.25 42.11 21.62
N ALA A 8 62.99 42.06 21.16
CA ALA A 8 62.57 41.25 20.02
C ALA A 8 63.14 41.70 18.67
N LEU A 9 63.51 42.99 18.52
CA LEU A 9 64.18 43.50 17.32
C LEU A 9 65.63 42.98 17.19
N ILE A 10 66.25 42.67 18.33
CA ILE A 10 67.64 42.23 18.42
C ILE A 10 67.72 40.70 18.38
N ILE A 11 66.98 40.02 19.26
CA ILE A 11 66.83 38.56 19.26
C ILE A 11 65.39 38.23 18.87
N ALA A 12 65.20 37.74 17.65
CA ALA A 12 63.88 37.44 17.12
C ALA A 12 63.18 36.34 17.96
N GLY A 13 61.92 36.56 18.33
CA GLY A 13 61.15 35.65 19.18
C GLY A 13 61.45 35.75 20.68
N TYR A 14 62.29 36.69 21.14
CA TYR A 14 62.56 36.86 22.58
C TYR A 14 61.31 37.15 23.43
N GLU A 15 60.29 37.73 22.81
CA GLU A 15 59.00 38.04 23.43
C GLU A 15 58.12 36.81 23.74
N SER A 16 58.36 35.68 23.07
CA SER A 16 57.63 34.42 23.35
C SER A 16 58.16 33.69 24.60
N LEU A 17 59.25 34.16 25.19
CA LEU A 17 59.86 33.56 26.37
C LEU A 17 59.17 33.97 27.68
N SER A 18 59.07 33.01 28.61
CA SER A 18 58.60 33.28 29.97
C SER A 18 59.49 34.32 30.67
N GLU A 19 58.90 35.11 31.58
CA GLU A 19 59.62 36.13 32.36
C GLU A 19 60.79 35.52 33.14
N LYS A 20 60.61 34.30 33.67
CA LYS A 20 61.66 33.54 34.37
C LYS A 20 62.84 33.22 33.46
N THR A 21 62.59 32.73 32.24
CA THR A 21 63.63 32.40 31.26
C THR A 21 64.40 33.64 30.82
N ARG A 22 63.69 34.76 30.64
CA ARG A 22 64.29 36.05 30.28
C ARG A 22 65.21 36.58 31.39
N ALA A 23 64.74 36.59 32.64
CA ALA A 23 65.53 37.06 33.78
C ALA A 23 66.85 36.27 33.95
N VAL A 24 66.80 34.94 33.81
CA VAL A 24 68.00 34.09 33.89
C VAL A 24 69.02 34.43 32.81
N PHE A 25 68.58 34.73 31.58
CA PHE A 25 69.48 35.17 30.54
C PHE A 25 70.03 36.56 30.82
N GLU A 26 69.18 37.53 31.16
CA GLU A 26 69.56 38.92 31.42
C GLU A 26 70.61 39.05 32.54
N ASP A 27 70.62 38.13 33.52
CA ASP A 27 71.63 38.07 34.59
C ASP A 27 72.99 37.50 34.16
N SER A 28 73.03 36.78 33.04
CA SER A 28 74.26 36.19 32.47
C SER A 28 75.18 37.26 31.85
N ILE A 29 76.46 36.92 31.65
CA ILE A 29 77.43 37.82 31.00
C ILE A 29 76.97 38.26 29.59
N PRO A 30 76.54 37.36 28.67
CA PRO A 30 76.02 37.76 27.37
C PRO A 30 74.68 38.51 27.48
N GLY A 31 73.81 38.13 28.42
CA GLY A 31 72.54 38.82 28.62
C GLY A 31 72.66 40.23 29.17
N LYS A 32 73.65 40.51 30.05
CA LYS A 32 73.95 41.88 30.49
C LYS A 32 74.39 42.78 29.34
N LYS A 33 75.19 42.25 28.41
CA LYS A 33 75.56 42.97 27.17
C LYS A 33 74.35 43.21 26.28
N PHE A 34 73.48 42.21 26.15
CA PHE A 34 72.20 42.35 25.44
C PHE A 34 71.32 43.44 26.06
N SER A 35 71.08 43.41 27.37
CA SER A 35 70.29 44.42 28.08
C SER A 35 70.88 45.82 27.98
N GLN A 36 72.22 45.95 27.98
CA GLN A 36 72.90 47.23 27.74
C GLN A 36 72.64 47.77 26.33
N VAL A 37 72.70 46.93 25.30
CA VAL A 37 72.38 47.32 23.92
C VAL A 37 70.90 47.69 23.78
N VAL A 38 69.99 46.91 24.38
CA VAL A 38 68.54 47.22 24.41
C VAL A 38 68.29 48.58 25.07
N GLN A 39 68.91 48.86 26.23
CA GLN A 39 68.78 50.15 26.92
C GLN A 39 69.39 51.31 26.12
N SER A 40 70.53 51.09 25.46
CA SER A 40 71.15 52.06 24.55
C SER A 40 70.20 52.43 23.40
N ILE A 41 69.55 51.43 22.79
CA ILE A 41 68.59 51.63 21.70
C ILE A 41 67.33 52.34 22.20
N LEU A 42 66.80 51.97 23.38
CA LEU A 42 65.66 52.67 23.99
C LEU A 42 65.97 54.15 24.23
N THR A 43 67.11 54.43 24.86
CA THR A 43 67.55 55.79 25.17
C THR A 43 67.75 56.62 23.89
N SER A 44 68.34 56.01 22.86
CA SER A 44 68.55 56.64 21.56
C SER A 44 67.23 56.87 20.81
N SER A 45 66.29 55.93 20.87
CA SER A 45 64.93 56.07 20.33
C SER A 45 64.16 57.20 21.02
N ASP A 46 64.23 57.30 22.34
CA ASP A 46 63.53 58.33 23.11
C ASP A 46 64.13 59.72 22.87
N ALA A 47 65.46 59.82 22.72
CA ALA A 47 66.13 61.04 22.28
C ALA A 47 65.72 61.47 20.86
N LEU A 48 65.51 60.50 19.95
CA LEU A 48 65.05 60.75 18.58
C LEU A 48 63.59 61.21 18.55
N ARG A 49 62.73 60.67 19.43
CA ARG A 49 61.34 61.15 19.63
C ARG A 49 61.31 62.56 20.22
N ALA A 50 62.10 62.83 21.27
CA ALA A 50 62.16 64.13 21.93
C ALA A 50 62.70 65.25 21.01
N SER A 51 63.57 64.91 20.05
CA SER A 51 64.13 65.87 19.09
C SER A 51 63.28 66.08 17.83
N SER A 52 62.15 65.39 17.67
CA SER A 52 61.27 65.43 16.49
C SER A 52 60.28 66.62 16.47
N GLY A 53 60.75 67.82 16.81
CA GLY A 53 59.94 69.05 16.73
C GLY A 53 59.57 69.44 15.28
N PHE A 54 58.46 70.18 15.12
CA PHE A 54 57.85 70.61 13.85
C PHE A 54 58.85 71.11 12.78
N TRP A 55 59.91 71.81 13.20
CA TRP A 55 60.96 72.36 12.32
C TRP A 55 61.87 71.31 11.65
N HIS A 56 62.00 70.10 12.21
CA HIS A 56 62.82 69.03 11.61
C HIS A 56 62.11 68.24 10.50
N LYS A 57 60.76 68.28 10.43
CA LYS A 57 59.97 67.68 9.33
C LYS A 57 60.07 68.49 8.03
N LEU A 58 60.35 69.79 8.10
CA LEU A 58 60.45 70.69 6.94
C LEU A 58 61.81 70.69 6.24
N THR A 59 62.87 70.13 6.87
CA THR A 59 64.26 70.24 6.39
C THR A 59 64.85 68.95 5.82
N GLY A 60 64.07 67.87 5.68
CA GLY A 60 64.57 66.54 5.24
C GLY A 60 65.50 65.84 6.25
N SER A 61 65.97 66.54 7.28
CA SER A 61 66.89 66.05 8.31
C SER A 61 66.31 64.94 9.21
N ALA A 62 64.98 64.88 9.35
CA ALA A 62 64.29 63.85 10.13
C ALA A 62 64.37 62.46 9.48
N GLU A 63 64.28 62.36 8.14
CA GLU A 63 64.44 61.08 7.43
C GLU A 63 65.89 60.61 7.45
N GLN A 64 66.85 61.52 7.29
CA GLN A 64 68.28 61.22 7.37
C GLN A 64 68.63 60.64 8.75
N ARG A 65 68.22 61.29 9.84
CA ARG A 65 68.45 60.80 11.22
C ARG A 65 67.76 59.47 11.50
N LYS A 66 66.59 59.21 10.89
CA LYS A 66 65.92 57.91 11.01
C LYS A 66 66.71 56.81 10.30
N ARG A 67 67.29 57.09 9.14
CA ARG A 67 68.20 56.15 8.44
C ARG A 67 69.49 55.94 9.22
N ASP A 68 70.09 57.00 9.75
CA ASP A 68 71.31 56.91 10.57
C ASP A 68 71.07 56.07 11.83
N PHE A 69 69.90 56.25 12.47
CA PHE A 69 69.48 55.42 13.61
C PHE A 69 69.27 53.95 13.23
N GLN A 70 68.67 53.67 12.07
CA GLN A 70 68.51 52.29 11.57
C GLN A 70 69.86 51.63 11.28
N ILE A 71 70.77 52.35 10.63
CA ILE A 71 72.14 51.86 10.35
C ILE A 71 72.87 51.57 11.67
N GLN A 72 72.74 52.46 12.66
CA GLN A 72 73.35 52.27 13.98
C GLN A 72 72.75 51.08 14.73
N LEU A 73 71.43 50.87 14.64
CA LEU A 73 70.77 49.71 15.25
C LEU A 73 71.25 48.40 14.62
N GLU A 74 71.32 48.31 13.31
CA GLU A 74 71.82 47.13 12.60
C GLU A 74 73.29 46.84 12.93
N LEU A 75 74.11 47.89 13.06
CA LEU A 75 75.51 47.75 13.44
C LEU A 75 75.66 47.25 14.88
N GLN A 76 74.92 47.83 15.84
CA GLN A 76 74.92 47.39 17.24
C GLN A 76 74.37 45.96 17.40
N LYS A 77 73.34 45.60 16.63
CA LYS A 77 72.80 44.25 16.56
C LYS A 77 73.85 43.26 16.04
N LYS A 78 74.51 43.59 14.94
CA LYS A 78 75.54 42.73 14.33
C LYS A 78 76.73 42.52 15.28
N GLU A 79 77.25 43.58 15.88
CA GLU A 79 78.35 43.51 16.85
C GLU A 79 77.99 42.69 18.09
N LEU A 80 76.78 42.87 18.62
CA LEU A 80 76.30 42.09 19.74
C LEU A 80 76.19 40.61 19.39
N LEU A 81 75.54 40.29 18.26
CA LEU A 81 75.34 38.92 17.80
C LEU A 81 76.69 38.24 17.53
N GLU A 82 77.64 38.89 16.87
CA GLU A 82 79.00 38.36 16.68
C GLU A 82 79.70 38.05 18.01
N ALA A 83 79.48 38.87 19.05
CA ALA A 83 80.07 38.69 20.37
C ALA A 83 79.41 37.59 21.23
N ILE A 84 78.13 37.28 21.01
CA ILE A 84 77.38 36.32 21.83
C ILE A 84 77.02 35.01 21.10
N ASN A 85 77.16 34.94 19.77
CA ASN A 85 76.67 33.80 18.98
C ASN A 85 77.23 32.44 19.44
N SER A 86 78.49 32.42 19.91
CA SER A 86 79.15 31.19 20.36
C SER A 86 78.96 30.88 21.84
N THR A 87 78.22 31.70 22.61
CA THR A 87 78.03 31.43 24.05
C THR A 87 76.94 30.41 24.30
N VAL A 88 77.12 29.59 25.33
CA VAL A 88 76.17 28.52 25.69
C VAL A 88 74.82 29.13 26.05
N GLU A 89 74.82 30.21 26.81
CA GLU A 89 73.61 30.89 27.29
C GLU A 89 72.76 31.47 26.14
N TYR A 90 73.42 31.97 25.08
CA TYR A 90 72.72 32.47 23.90
C TYR A 90 72.11 31.32 23.09
N GLN A 91 72.84 30.22 22.91
CA GLN A 91 72.33 29.02 22.26
C GLN A 91 71.16 28.39 23.05
N THR A 92 71.21 28.41 24.38
CA THR A 92 70.10 27.97 25.24
C THR A 92 68.86 28.84 25.05
N ILE A 93 69.01 30.15 24.90
CA ILE A 93 67.89 31.05 24.60
C ILE A 93 67.30 30.79 23.23
N LEU A 94 68.12 30.60 22.19
CA LEU A 94 67.62 30.22 20.86
C LEU A 94 66.85 28.90 20.88
N MET A 95 67.32 27.92 21.66
CA MET A 95 66.61 26.65 21.85
C MET A 95 65.25 26.86 22.54
N HIS A 96 65.17 27.69 23.58
CA HIS A 96 63.89 28.00 24.24
C HIS A 96 62.92 28.76 23.33
N ILE A 97 63.43 29.68 22.50
CA ILE A 97 62.62 30.37 21.49
C ILE A 97 62.10 29.36 20.47
N THR A 98 62.97 28.45 20.01
CA THR A 98 62.59 27.42 19.04
C THR A 98 61.51 26.49 19.60
N HIS A 99 61.66 26.06 20.86
CA HIS A 99 60.67 25.25 21.56
C HIS A 99 59.33 25.97 21.70
N ALA A 100 59.35 27.24 22.12
CA ALA A 100 58.13 28.03 22.30
C ALA A 100 57.36 28.24 20.98
N VAL A 101 58.07 28.52 19.88
CA VAL A 101 57.45 28.73 18.56
C VAL A 101 56.93 27.41 17.99
N LEU A 102 57.68 26.31 18.07
CA LEU A 102 57.22 25.00 17.60
C LEU A 102 56.00 24.50 18.39
N ALA A 103 55.95 24.71 19.70
CA ALA A 103 54.80 24.33 20.53
C ALA A 103 53.52 25.09 20.18
N GLN A 104 53.66 26.29 19.61
CA GLN A 104 52.54 27.12 19.17
C GLN A 104 52.09 26.78 17.73
N GLU A 105 53.03 26.47 16.85
CA GLU A 105 52.78 26.36 15.40
C GLU A 105 52.59 24.91 14.92
N ILE A 106 53.11 23.91 15.66
CA ILE A 106 53.06 22.49 15.31
C ILE A 106 52.36 21.71 16.42
N GLU A 107 51.13 21.25 16.18
CA GLU A 107 50.33 20.54 17.17
C GLU A 107 50.99 19.21 17.59
N GLU A 108 51.60 18.49 16.65
CA GLU A 108 52.28 17.21 16.91
C GLU A 108 53.50 17.34 17.82
N PHE A 109 54.08 18.55 17.95
CA PHE A 109 55.21 18.81 18.84
C PHE A 109 54.86 18.56 20.30
N GLN A 110 53.60 18.80 20.68
CA GLN A 110 53.12 18.62 22.06
C GLN A 110 52.97 17.14 22.44
N LEU A 111 52.90 16.24 21.45
CA LEU A 111 52.78 14.78 21.68
C LEU A 111 54.12 14.13 22.07
N LEU A 112 55.22 14.87 21.96
CA LEU A 112 56.56 14.41 22.22
C LEU A 112 56.98 14.65 23.69
N SER A 113 57.83 13.79 24.24
CA SER A 113 58.44 14.00 25.56
C SER A 113 59.42 15.19 25.56
N GLU A 114 59.74 15.76 26.73
CA GLU A 114 60.65 16.93 26.83
C GLU A 114 62.01 16.70 26.14
N SER A 115 62.58 15.49 26.24
CA SER A 115 63.85 15.16 25.60
C SER A 115 63.72 15.07 24.06
N GLN A 116 62.59 14.59 23.57
CA GLN A 116 62.26 14.52 22.14
C GLN A 116 61.95 15.90 21.56
N GLN A 117 61.23 16.75 22.30
CA GLN A 117 60.99 18.14 21.96
C GLN A 117 62.31 18.93 21.86
N GLN A 118 63.25 18.69 22.78
CA GLN A 118 64.60 19.26 22.71
C GLN A 118 65.36 18.78 21.47
N LEU A 119 65.26 17.50 21.12
CA LEU A 119 65.91 16.95 19.92
C LEU A 119 65.36 17.60 18.64
N LEU A 120 64.04 17.76 18.54
CA LEU A 120 63.38 18.39 17.40
C LEU A 120 63.63 19.91 17.35
N SER A 121 63.68 20.59 18.50
CA SER A 121 64.04 22.02 18.60
C SER A 121 65.50 22.29 18.24
N ASN A 122 66.38 21.31 18.41
CA ASN A 122 67.79 21.42 18.05
C ASN A 122 68.07 21.07 16.58
N ALA A 123 67.08 20.58 15.84
CA ALA A 123 67.24 20.26 14.44
C ALA A 123 67.42 21.54 13.59
N GLU A 124 68.28 21.46 12.58
CA GLU A 124 68.62 22.62 11.74
C GLU A 124 67.39 23.16 10.99
N PHE A 125 66.53 22.28 10.48
CA PHE A 125 65.30 22.63 9.78
C PHE A 125 64.27 23.35 10.70
N SER A 126 64.17 22.92 11.96
CA SER A 126 63.34 23.59 12.96
C SER A 126 63.84 25.00 13.29
N ARG A 127 65.16 25.18 13.41
CA ARG A 127 65.75 26.51 13.64
C ARG A 127 65.55 27.43 12.42
N LYS A 128 65.61 26.89 11.19
CA LYS A 128 65.30 27.62 9.96
C LYS A 128 63.83 28.06 9.90
N LEU A 129 62.90 27.17 10.26
CA LEU A 129 61.47 27.52 10.35
C LEU A 129 61.28 28.67 11.33
N VAL A 130 61.81 28.55 12.55
CA VAL A 130 61.63 29.58 13.59
C VAL A 130 62.28 30.91 13.19
N ALA A 131 63.45 30.90 12.55
CA ALA A 131 64.06 32.13 12.01
C ALA A 131 63.18 32.81 10.95
N THR A 132 62.42 32.04 10.17
CA THR A 132 61.50 32.54 9.14
C THR A 132 60.21 33.05 9.77
N LEU A 133 59.57 32.26 10.64
CA LEU A 133 58.32 32.62 11.31
C LEU A 133 58.47 33.84 12.24
N THR A 134 59.60 33.96 12.94
CA THR A 134 59.88 35.13 13.79
C THR A 134 60.12 36.42 13.00
N GLN A 135 60.33 36.35 11.68
CA GLN A 135 60.34 37.51 10.79
C GLN A 135 58.96 37.79 10.17
N LEU A 136 58.25 36.74 9.73
CA LEU A 136 56.95 36.87 9.07
C LEU A 136 55.82 37.23 10.03
N ASN A 137 55.72 36.59 11.20
CA ASN A 137 54.61 36.79 12.14
C ASN A 137 54.47 38.27 12.59
N PRO A 138 55.54 38.99 12.98
CA PRO A 138 55.45 40.41 13.31
C PRO A 138 55.08 41.30 12.11
N GLN A 139 55.48 40.95 10.89
CA GLN A 139 55.11 41.68 9.67
C GLN A 139 53.63 41.52 9.35
N ILE A 140 53.12 40.28 9.43
CA ILE A 140 51.69 39.97 9.26
C ILE A 140 50.86 40.74 10.29
N GLU A 141 51.26 40.72 11.57
CA GLU A 141 50.51 41.39 12.63
C GLU A 141 50.53 42.91 12.50
N LYS A 142 51.67 43.48 12.10
CA LYS A 142 51.77 44.91 11.82
C LYS A 142 50.90 45.32 10.63
N GLU A 143 50.92 44.57 9.53
CA GLU A 143 50.08 44.85 8.36
C GLU A 143 48.58 44.68 8.66
N LYS A 144 48.20 43.70 9.51
CA LYS A 144 46.83 43.57 10.03
C LYS A 144 46.42 44.79 10.86
N GLN A 145 47.28 45.26 11.74
CA GLN A 145 47.02 46.47 12.55
C GLN A 145 46.95 47.73 11.68
N ASP A 146 47.85 47.87 10.72
CA ASP A 146 47.86 49.01 9.78
C ASP A 146 46.58 49.00 8.92
N ARG A 147 46.12 47.82 8.47
CA ARG A 147 44.82 47.62 7.79
C ARG A 147 43.64 48.00 8.68
N ASP A 148 43.62 47.54 9.92
CA ASP A 148 42.51 47.77 10.84
C ASP A 148 42.41 49.25 11.26
N ASN A 149 43.52 50.00 11.20
CA ASN A 149 43.60 51.44 11.42
C ASN A 149 43.28 52.30 10.18
N LEU A 150 42.95 51.70 9.03
CA LEU A 150 42.61 52.45 7.80
C LEU A 150 41.25 53.16 7.91
N SER A 151 41.22 54.43 7.50
CA SER A 151 40.00 55.24 7.40
C SER A 151 39.00 54.71 6.36
N LEU A 152 37.73 55.07 6.47
CA LEU A 152 36.65 54.70 5.52
C LEU A 152 36.97 55.08 4.05
N TRP A 153 37.70 56.17 3.84
CA TRP A 153 38.10 56.64 2.50
C TRP A 153 39.21 55.77 1.86
N SER A 154 40.13 55.24 2.66
CA SER A 154 41.19 54.31 2.20
C SER A 154 40.66 52.93 1.80
N LYS A 155 39.47 52.55 2.27
CA LYS A 155 38.77 51.32 1.87
C LYS A 155 38.16 51.40 0.46
N ILE A 156 37.85 52.61 -0.01
CA ILE A 156 37.22 52.84 -1.32
C ILE A 156 38.27 53.01 -2.43
N ASN A 157 39.48 53.48 -2.11
CA ASN A 157 40.55 53.78 -3.09
C ASN A 157 41.49 52.60 -3.41
N GLY A 158 41.12 51.36 -3.09
CA GLY A 158 41.93 50.17 -3.44
C GLY A 158 43.14 49.89 -2.53
N THR A 159 43.53 50.80 -1.64
CA THR A 159 44.57 50.58 -0.62
C THR A 159 44.25 49.42 0.33
N TYR A 160 42.97 49.15 0.60
CA TYR A 160 42.57 48.01 1.42
C TYR A 160 42.89 46.67 0.73
N ALA A 161 42.62 46.55 -0.58
CA ALA A 161 42.95 45.37 -1.36
C ALA A 161 44.47 45.12 -1.43
N SER A 162 45.29 46.18 -1.54
CA SER A 162 46.75 46.01 -1.56
C SER A 162 47.34 45.52 -0.22
N HIS A 163 46.73 45.88 0.92
CA HIS A 163 47.13 45.32 2.22
C HIS A 163 46.65 43.87 2.38
N GLU A 164 45.46 43.53 1.85
CA GLU A 164 44.93 42.17 1.86
C GLU A 164 45.76 41.22 0.99
N ASP A 165 46.08 41.62 -0.25
CA ASP A 165 46.96 40.86 -1.15
C ASP A 165 48.37 40.64 -0.54
N TYR A 166 48.91 41.64 0.17
CA TYR A 166 50.22 41.52 0.83
C TYR A 166 50.16 40.65 2.09
N ILE A 167 49.08 40.72 2.88
CA ILE A 167 48.85 39.80 4.00
C ILE A 167 48.73 38.36 3.49
N ASP A 168 48.00 38.13 2.39
CA ASP A 168 47.83 36.81 1.78
C ASP A 168 49.16 36.28 1.22
N GLN A 169 49.99 37.14 0.64
CA GLN A 169 51.35 36.78 0.23
C GLN A 169 52.20 36.34 1.43
N LEU A 170 52.22 37.13 2.51
CA LEU A 170 52.97 36.79 3.73
C LEU A 170 52.44 35.52 4.42
N GLN A 171 51.13 35.27 4.36
CA GLN A 171 50.54 34.01 4.83
C GLN A 171 50.93 32.83 3.95
N THR A 172 50.99 33.01 2.64
CA THR A 172 51.45 31.98 1.70
C THR A 172 52.91 31.62 1.97
N GLU A 173 53.79 32.62 2.14
CA GLU A 173 55.20 32.40 2.50
C GLU A 173 55.36 31.71 3.87
N ARG A 174 54.48 32.03 4.82
CA ARG A 174 54.41 31.35 6.12
C ARG A 174 54.03 29.87 5.97
N ASP A 175 53.00 29.57 5.19
CA ASP A 175 52.51 28.20 5.01
C ASP A 175 53.50 27.35 4.20
N GLU A 176 54.17 27.94 3.20
CA GLU A 176 55.27 27.30 2.47
C GLU A 176 56.43 26.92 3.41
N ALA A 177 56.81 27.80 4.34
CA ALA A 177 57.85 27.51 5.31
C ALA A 177 57.47 26.33 6.24
N ILE A 178 56.20 26.26 6.67
CA ILE A 178 55.68 25.16 7.50
C ILE A 178 55.64 23.85 6.69
N GLN A 179 55.23 23.88 5.43
CA GLN A 179 55.22 22.70 4.55
C GLN A 179 56.64 22.19 4.27
N LEU A 180 57.60 23.10 4.06
CA LEU A 180 59.00 22.74 3.88
C LEU A 180 59.53 22.06 5.16
N TRP A 181 59.25 22.64 6.33
CA TRP A 181 59.60 22.02 7.61
C TRP A 181 59.01 20.61 7.77
N SER A 182 57.73 20.42 7.42
CA SER A 182 57.06 19.12 7.48
C SER A 182 57.73 18.10 6.55
N THR A 183 58.08 18.53 5.34
CA THR A 183 58.78 17.68 4.36
C THR A 183 60.17 17.28 4.86
N GLU A 184 60.94 18.22 5.41
CA GLU A 184 62.25 17.95 5.98
C GLU A 184 62.17 17.06 7.23
N PHE A 185 61.13 17.24 8.07
CA PHE A 185 60.86 16.38 9.24
C PHE A 185 60.55 14.93 8.82
N LEU A 186 59.78 14.74 7.75
CA LEU A 186 59.45 13.42 7.22
C LEU A 186 60.66 12.72 6.58
N GLN A 187 61.51 13.47 5.88
CA GLN A 187 62.66 12.91 5.14
C GLN A 187 63.90 12.69 6.01
N ASN A 188 64.02 13.35 7.17
CA ASN A 188 65.21 13.24 7.99
C ASN A 188 65.29 11.87 8.72
N PRO A 189 66.35 11.07 8.50
CA PRO A 189 66.47 9.74 9.11
C PRO A 189 66.63 9.80 10.65
N ASN A 190 67.19 10.89 11.18
CA ASN A 190 67.38 11.07 12.63
C ASN A 190 66.06 11.33 13.37
N MET A 191 64.97 11.60 12.66
CA MET A 191 63.65 11.89 13.21
C MET A 191 62.69 10.67 13.18
N THR A 192 63.17 9.50 12.74
CA THR A 192 62.33 8.30 12.58
C THR A 192 61.65 7.86 13.89
N SER A 193 62.38 7.84 15.00
CA SER A 193 61.83 7.47 16.31
C SER A 193 60.78 8.47 16.84
N LEU A 194 60.91 9.75 16.48
CA LEU A 194 59.92 10.77 16.80
C LEU A 194 58.64 10.57 15.99
N ARG A 195 58.76 10.25 14.70
CA ARG A 195 57.61 9.96 13.83
C ARG A 195 56.82 8.74 14.31
N GLU A 196 57.51 7.67 14.68
CA GLU A 196 56.86 6.48 15.26
C GLU A 196 56.14 6.83 16.57
N THR A 197 56.74 7.66 17.43
CA THR A 197 56.11 8.12 18.67
C THR A 197 54.85 8.94 18.40
N ILE A 198 54.89 9.86 17.43
CA ILE A 198 53.73 10.67 17.02
C ILE A 198 52.64 9.77 16.44
N GLU A 199 52.99 8.83 15.56
CA GLU A 199 52.05 7.90 14.94
C GLU A 199 51.36 7.00 15.99
N ASP A 200 52.11 6.47 16.96
CA ASP A 200 51.56 5.68 18.05
C ASP A 200 50.63 6.50 18.95
N HIS A 201 50.99 7.75 19.26
CA HIS A 201 50.13 8.65 20.02
C HIS A 201 48.84 8.98 19.26
N GLN A 202 48.94 9.26 17.96
CA GLN A 202 47.78 9.50 17.10
C GLN A 202 46.87 8.27 17.01
N LYS A 203 47.42 7.06 16.87
CA LYS A 203 46.66 5.81 16.92
C LYS A 203 45.92 5.63 18.24
N ARG A 204 46.56 5.93 19.37
CA ARG A 204 45.92 5.88 20.70
C ARG A 204 44.81 6.92 20.84
N ILE A 205 45.04 8.15 20.37
CA ILE A 205 44.00 9.20 20.36
C ILE A 205 42.80 8.74 19.54
N HIS A 206 43.03 8.20 18.34
CA HIS A 206 41.98 7.69 17.48
C HIS A 206 41.22 6.50 18.11
N GLN A 207 41.93 5.55 18.73
CA GLN A 207 41.30 4.45 19.46
C GLN A 207 40.45 4.95 20.63
N ASN A 208 40.96 5.90 21.43
CA ASN A 208 40.21 6.51 22.53
C ASN A 208 38.96 7.25 22.01
N GLN A 209 39.04 7.91 20.86
CA GLN A 209 37.87 8.54 20.22
C GLN A 209 36.82 7.50 19.80
N LEU A 210 37.23 6.40 19.17
CA LEU A 210 36.34 5.29 18.82
C LEU A 210 35.70 4.65 20.05
N GLU A 211 36.45 4.46 21.14
CA GLU A 211 35.93 3.93 22.40
C GLU A 211 34.91 4.89 23.05
N GLN A 212 35.22 6.19 23.09
CA GLN A 212 34.27 7.20 23.58
C GLN A 212 32.99 7.21 22.76
N GLN A 213 33.12 7.12 21.44
CA GLN A 213 31.99 7.03 20.51
C GLN A 213 31.14 5.77 20.76
N ARG A 214 31.76 4.60 20.88
CA ARG A 214 31.06 3.34 21.22
C ARG A 214 30.33 3.44 22.54
N CYS A 215 30.95 4.01 23.58
CA CYS A 215 30.31 4.27 24.86
C CYS A 215 29.06 5.15 24.71
N SER A 216 29.13 6.21 23.92
CA SER A 216 27.98 7.10 23.68
C SER A 216 26.82 6.40 22.96
N LEU A 217 27.10 5.51 21.99
CA LEU A 217 26.09 4.73 21.28
C LEU A 217 25.43 3.67 22.16
N LEU A 218 26.20 2.99 23.02
CA LEU A 218 25.66 2.07 24.00
C LEU A 218 24.77 2.78 25.02
N GLU A 219 25.15 4.00 25.42
CA GLU A 219 24.32 4.85 26.28
C GLU A 219 23.03 5.27 25.55
N HIS A 220 23.12 5.67 24.28
CA HIS A 220 21.96 5.98 23.44
C HIS A 220 20.98 4.80 23.33
N ALA A 221 21.47 3.58 23.05
CA ALA A 221 20.63 2.37 23.04
C ALA A 221 19.93 2.12 24.39
N THR A 222 20.64 2.37 25.49
CA THR A 222 20.09 2.23 26.85
C THR A 222 19.05 3.32 27.16
N GLN A 223 19.25 4.54 26.68
CA GLN A 223 18.26 5.62 26.80
C GLN A 223 17.02 5.33 25.95
N LEU A 224 17.20 4.81 24.73
CA LEU A 224 16.12 4.40 23.85
C LEU A 224 15.30 3.25 24.46
N SER A 225 15.95 2.26 25.08
CA SER A 225 15.26 1.17 25.76
C SER A 225 14.53 1.60 27.04
N ARG A 226 14.97 2.68 27.70
CA ARG A 226 14.21 3.30 28.80
C ARG A 226 12.98 4.07 28.29
N PHE A 227 13.12 4.74 27.14
CA PHE A 227 12.01 5.45 26.50
C PHE A 227 10.95 4.51 25.90
N PHE A 228 11.40 3.39 25.31
CA PHE A 228 10.55 2.36 24.72
C PHE A 228 10.92 0.96 25.27
N PRO A 229 10.42 0.59 26.47
CA PRO A 229 10.84 -0.62 27.19
C PRO A 229 10.62 -1.96 26.48
N LEU A 230 9.78 -2.00 25.44
CA LEU A 230 9.58 -3.18 24.61
C LEU A 230 10.90 -3.70 23.97
N LEU A 231 11.91 -2.84 23.79
CA LEU A 231 13.24 -3.24 23.30
C LEU A 231 13.98 -4.20 24.24
N ASN A 232 13.64 -4.24 25.53
CA ASN A 232 14.28 -5.12 26.51
C ASN A 232 13.76 -6.58 26.44
N TYR A 233 12.76 -6.86 25.61
CA TYR A 233 12.15 -8.18 25.48
C TYR A 233 12.66 -8.95 24.27
N ARG A 234 12.52 -10.28 24.32
CA ARG A 234 12.82 -11.19 23.20
C ARG A 234 11.58 -11.39 22.31
N LYS A 235 11.76 -11.43 20.99
CA LYS A 235 10.67 -11.81 20.06
C LYS A 235 10.35 -13.30 20.20
N PHE A 236 11.40 -14.13 20.16
CA PHE A 236 11.32 -15.58 20.34
C PHE A 236 12.22 -16.04 21.49
N LYS A 237 11.92 -17.19 22.11
CA LYS A 237 12.70 -17.73 23.23
C LYS A 237 14.18 -17.98 22.88
N ALA A 238 14.45 -18.34 21.62
CA ALA A 238 15.78 -18.65 21.11
C ALA A 238 16.61 -17.42 20.72
N GLU A 239 16.00 -16.23 20.68
CA GLU A 239 16.67 -15.00 20.28
C GLU A 239 17.12 -14.17 21.49
N GLU A 240 18.17 -13.37 21.28
CA GLU A 240 18.56 -12.35 22.25
C GLU A 240 17.55 -11.19 22.28
N PRO A 241 17.46 -10.45 23.40
CA PRO A 241 16.64 -9.25 23.48
C PRO A 241 16.98 -8.24 22.39
N VAL A 242 15.99 -7.50 21.91
CA VAL A 242 16.18 -6.56 20.78
C VAL A 242 17.23 -5.49 21.10
N ILE A 243 17.35 -5.07 22.36
CA ILE A 243 18.41 -4.16 22.82
C ILE A 243 19.82 -4.75 22.62
N HIS A 244 20.03 -6.05 22.87
CA HIS A 244 21.34 -6.68 22.66
C HIS A 244 21.64 -6.85 21.16
N GLN A 245 20.62 -7.09 20.33
CA GLN A 245 20.75 -7.05 18.87
C GLN A 245 21.13 -5.63 18.38
N LEU A 246 20.58 -4.59 18.99
CA LEU A 246 20.94 -3.20 18.69
C LEU A 246 22.39 -2.88 19.10
N GLN A 247 22.77 -3.23 20.34
CA GLN A 247 24.11 -3.01 20.88
C GLN A 247 25.18 -3.76 20.08
N SER A 248 24.93 -5.02 19.71
CA SER A 248 25.86 -5.81 18.88
C SER A 248 26.05 -5.20 17.49
N ARG A 249 25.00 -4.67 16.85
CA ARG A 249 25.13 -3.94 15.58
C ARG A 249 25.97 -2.68 15.71
N TYR A 250 25.86 -1.93 16.81
CA TYR A 250 26.71 -0.77 17.06
C TYR A 250 28.18 -1.13 17.31
N LEU A 251 28.46 -2.28 17.90
CA LEU A 251 29.84 -2.73 18.13
C LEU A 251 30.57 -3.12 16.84
N VAL A 252 29.83 -3.53 15.82
CA VAL A 252 30.36 -3.94 14.51
C VAL A 252 30.46 -2.77 13.53
N ALA A 253 29.73 -1.68 13.74
CA ALA A 253 29.81 -0.49 12.89
C ALA A 253 31.20 0.19 13.02
N GLU A 254 31.96 0.21 11.93
CA GLU A 254 33.30 0.82 11.86
C GLU A 254 33.27 2.35 11.67
N GLU A 255 32.17 2.90 11.14
CA GLU A 255 31.97 4.34 10.95
C GLU A 255 30.58 4.80 11.39
N ILE A 256 30.50 5.94 12.10
CA ILE A 256 29.25 6.59 12.50
C ILE A 256 28.73 7.41 11.31
N THR A 257 27.80 6.84 10.55
CA THR A 257 27.13 7.53 9.43
C THR A 257 25.59 7.45 9.56
N GLU A 258 24.86 7.98 8.57
CA GLU A 258 23.39 7.85 8.41
C GLU A 258 22.85 6.42 8.58
N GLU A 259 23.73 5.41 8.53
CA GLU A 259 23.44 4.01 8.79
C GLU A 259 22.92 3.74 10.21
N LEU A 260 23.36 4.47 11.25
CA LEU A 260 22.94 4.20 12.63
C LEU A 260 21.47 4.57 12.90
N ALA A 261 21.00 5.69 12.35
CA ALA A 261 19.59 6.07 12.44
C ALA A 261 18.68 5.08 11.69
N ARG A 262 19.19 4.49 10.60
CA ARG A 262 18.50 3.41 9.89
C ARG A 262 18.48 2.12 10.69
N VAL A 263 19.56 1.77 11.39
CA VAL A 263 19.61 0.58 12.26
C VAL A 263 18.55 0.66 13.37
N ASP A 264 18.40 1.83 14.00
CA ASP A 264 17.37 2.08 15.01
C ASP A 264 15.97 1.91 14.43
N GLU A 265 15.72 2.52 13.26
CA GLU A 265 14.43 2.46 12.59
C GLU A 265 14.08 1.04 12.16
N GLU A 266 15.01 0.30 11.56
CA GLU A 266 14.81 -1.06 11.07
C GLU A 266 14.48 -2.03 12.21
N LEU A 267 15.27 -2.03 13.29
CA LEU A 267 15.06 -2.95 14.41
C LEU A 267 13.75 -2.65 15.15
N LEU A 268 13.44 -1.37 15.34
CA LEU A 268 12.21 -0.95 15.98
C LEU A 268 10.98 -1.25 15.10
N ALA A 269 11.08 -1.01 13.81
CA ALA A 269 10.03 -1.35 12.84
C ALA A 269 9.78 -2.85 12.79
N ASP A 270 10.83 -3.67 12.80
CA ASP A 270 10.72 -5.12 12.78
C ASP A 270 10.10 -5.68 14.07
N LEU A 271 10.43 -5.08 15.23
CA LEU A 271 9.77 -5.42 16.50
C LEU A 271 8.27 -5.07 16.49
N LEU A 272 7.92 -3.87 16.02
CA LEU A 272 6.53 -3.43 15.94
C LEU A 272 5.73 -4.23 14.90
N TYR A 273 6.36 -4.58 13.78
CA TYR A 273 5.79 -5.44 12.75
C TYR A 273 5.47 -6.82 13.32
N PHE A 274 6.41 -7.44 14.04
CA PHE A 274 6.18 -8.71 14.72
C PHE A 274 4.96 -8.66 15.64
N CYS A 275 4.84 -7.63 16.49
CA CYS A 275 3.68 -7.47 17.37
C CYS A 275 2.37 -7.30 16.60
N MET A 276 2.35 -6.48 15.53
CA MET A 276 1.15 -6.30 14.72
C MET A 276 0.74 -7.58 14.00
N GLN A 277 1.70 -8.27 13.39
CA GLN A 277 1.46 -9.47 12.61
C GLN A 277 0.87 -10.57 13.48
N GLN A 278 1.50 -10.87 14.62
CA GLN A 278 1.02 -11.87 15.57
C GLN A 278 -0.41 -11.60 16.06
N MET A 279 -0.76 -10.34 16.35
CA MET A 279 -2.11 -10.00 16.80
C MET A 279 -3.14 -10.07 15.67
N SER A 280 -2.74 -9.63 14.47
CA SER A 280 -3.65 -9.58 13.33
C SER A 280 -3.90 -10.95 12.70
N GLU A 281 -2.91 -11.83 12.61
CA GLU A 281 -3.06 -13.18 12.04
C GLU A 281 -4.01 -14.06 12.86
N ILE A 282 -4.05 -13.85 14.18
CA ILE A 282 -4.89 -14.65 15.08
C ILE A 282 -6.37 -14.26 14.96
N GLU A 283 -6.69 -12.97 14.87
CA GLU A 283 -8.09 -12.51 14.79
C GLU A 283 -8.58 -12.37 13.34
N ILE A 284 -7.70 -12.06 12.39
CA ILE A 284 -7.99 -11.75 10.98
C ILE A 284 -7.13 -12.63 10.07
N ASP A 285 -7.57 -13.87 9.85
CA ASP A 285 -6.83 -14.87 9.08
C ASP A 285 -7.23 -14.97 7.60
N PHE A 286 -8.33 -14.32 7.21
CA PHE A 286 -8.88 -14.38 5.86
C PHE A 286 -8.23 -13.40 4.87
N MET A 287 -7.27 -12.57 5.32
CA MET A 287 -6.64 -11.53 4.52
C MET A 287 -5.15 -11.44 4.84
N ASN A 288 -4.31 -11.30 3.82
CA ASN A 288 -2.89 -11.01 4.03
C ASN A 288 -2.70 -9.53 4.43
N LEU A 289 -2.25 -9.31 5.67
CA LEU A 289 -2.00 -7.98 6.23
C LEU A 289 -0.50 -7.62 6.30
N GLU A 290 0.41 -8.46 5.80
CA GLU A 290 1.86 -8.28 5.93
C GLU A 290 2.33 -6.90 5.44
N ALA A 291 2.02 -6.54 4.19
CA ALA A 291 2.44 -5.26 3.61
C ALA A 291 1.80 -4.06 4.32
N PHE A 292 0.57 -4.22 4.83
CA PHE A 292 -0.13 -3.21 5.59
C PHE A 292 0.54 -2.99 6.96
N ASN A 293 0.79 -4.07 7.70
CA ASN A 293 1.42 -4.08 9.00
C ASN A 293 2.85 -3.53 8.94
N LYS A 294 3.65 -3.97 7.95
CA LYS A 294 5.02 -3.46 7.74
C LYS A 294 5.04 -1.95 7.52
N LYS A 295 4.14 -1.43 6.68
CA LYS A 295 4.01 0.01 6.43
C LYS A 295 3.65 0.80 7.69
N HIS A 296 2.75 0.26 8.51
CA HIS A 296 2.31 0.92 9.73
C HIS A 296 3.34 0.81 10.87
N ALA A 297 4.09 -0.29 10.94
CA ALA A 297 5.20 -0.47 11.86
C ALA A 297 6.32 0.53 11.61
N ASN A 298 6.76 0.72 10.36
CA ASN A 298 7.77 1.73 10.00
C ASN A 298 7.34 3.14 10.44
N ARG A 299 6.06 3.50 10.23
CA ARG A 299 5.54 4.82 10.63
C ARG A 299 5.56 5.06 12.13
N ILE A 300 5.34 4.01 12.93
CA ILE A 300 5.47 4.14 14.39
C ILE A 300 6.92 4.21 14.78
N ALA A 301 7.78 3.37 14.19
CA ALA A 301 9.21 3.40 14.50
C ALA A 301 9.77 4.81 14.31
N GLN A 302 9.45 5.44 13.18
CA GLN A 302 9.77 6.85 12.92
C GLN A 302 9.16 7.80 13.95
N ALA A 303 7.90 7.60 14.36
CA ALA A 303 7.26 8.45 15.37
C ALA A 303 7.87 8.29 16.77
N VAL A 304 8.28 7.07 17.14
CA VAL A 304 8.97 6.76 18.40
C VAL A 304 10.35 7.40 18.41
N LEU A 305 11.14 7.22 17.35
CA LEU A 305 12.47 7.82 17.23
C LEU A 305 12.41 9.34 17.21
N LYS A 306 11.44 9.91 16.48
CA LYS A 306 11.21 11.36 16.51
C LYS A 306 10.85 11.85 17.91
N ALA A 307 9.93 11.18 18.61
CA ALA A 307 9.56 11.57 19.97
C ALA A 307 10.73 11.44 20.95
N PHE A 308 11.59 10.42 20.77
CA PHE A 308 12.81 10.22 21.53
C PHE A 308 13.83 11.34 21.29
N HIS A 309 14.10 11.70 20.03
CA HIS A 309 15.03 12.78 19.68
C HIS A 309 14.51 14.16 20.12
N ASP A 310 13.21 14.42 19.94
CA ASP A 310 12.56 15.68 20.32
C ASP A 310 12.31 15.76 21.86
N LYS A 311 12.60 14.69 22.62
CA LYS A 311 12.32 14.56 24.06
C LYS A 311 10.86 14.84 24.42
N THR A 312 9.93 14.41 23.57
CA THR A 312 8.48 14.60 23.73
C THR A 312 7.79 13.32 24.18
N THR A 313 6.55 13.44 24.69
CA THR A 313 5.74 12.29 25.07
C THR A 313 5.20 11.58 23.83
N LEU A 314 5.36 10.25 23.78
CA LEU A 314 4.86 9.43 22.69
C LEU A 314 3.32 9.34 22.72
N ASN A 315 2.64 9.89 21.72
CA ASN A 315 1.19 9.79 21.59
C ASN A 315 0.75 8.43 21.00
N LEU A 316 0.89 7.37 21.79
CA LEU A 316 0.48 6.01 21.41
C LEU A 316 -1.02 5.92 21.16
N ASP A 317 -1.86 6.58 21.95
CA ASP A 317 -3.32 6.51 21.82
C ASP A 317 -3.83 7.07 20.49
N GLY A 318 -3.28 8.21 20.06
CA GLY A 318 -3.58 8.77 18.74
C GLY A 318 -3.15 7.85 17.61
N TRP A 319 -2.02 7.16 17.77
CA TRP A 319 -1.55 6.18 16.80
C TRP A 319 -2.46 4.95 16.72
N PHE A 320 -2.79 4.32 17.85
CA PHE A 320 -3.69 3.15 17.90
C PHE A 320 -5.03 3.46 17.25
N LYS A 321 -5.60 4.64 17.56
CA LYS A 321 -6.84 5.12 16.93
C LYS A 321 -6.68 5.33 15.41
N HIS A 322 -5.53 5.80 14.96
CA HIS A 322 -5.26 5.93 13.52
C HIS A 322 -5.13 4.56 12.84
N TYR A 323 -4.42 3.63 13.47
CA TYR A 323 -4.24 2.26 12.98
C TYR A 323 -5.58 1.53 12.89
N GLU A 324 -6.40 1.57 13.94
CA GLU A 324 -7.76 1.01 13.97
C GLU A 324 -8.60 1.48 12.78
N ASN A 325 -8.65 2.80 12.58
CA ASN A 325 -9.38 3.40 11.47
C ASN A 325 -8.84 3.00 10.09
N LYS A 326 -7.51 2.85 9.96
CA LYS A 326 -6.86 2.47 8.69
C LYS A 326 -7.04 0.99 8.40
N LEU A 327 -6.94 0.12 9.42
CA LEU A 327 -7.14 -1.31 9.30
C LEU A 327 -8.60 -1.61 8.93
N HIS A 328 -9.56 -0.98 9.62
CA HIS A 328 -10.98 -1.09 9.28
C HIS A 328 -11.25 -0.70 7.82
N LYS A 329 -10.76 0.49 7.40
CA LYS A 329 -10.89 0.93 6.00
C LYS A 329 -10.19 0.01 5.00
N HIS A 330 -9.05 -0.57 5.38
CA HIS A 330 -8.32 -1.51 4.53
C HIS A 330 -9.14 -2.79 4.31
N ILE A 331 -9.66 -3.38 5.39
CA ILE A 331 -10.47 -4.61 5.32
C ILE A 331 -11.72 -4.37 4.48
N VAL A 332 -12.48 -3.32 4.77
CA VAL A 332 -13.70 -2.97 4.01
C VAL A 332 -13.39 -2.80 2.53
N LYS A 333 -12.30 -2.09 2.20
CA LYS A 333 -11.89 -1.89 0.81
C LYS A 333 -11.51 -3.21 0.13
N GLN A 334 -10.72 -4.06 0.79
CA GLN A 334 -10.24 -5.32 0.20
C GLN A 334 -11.37 -6.35 -0.01
N VAL A 335 -12.39 -6.36 0.87
CA VAL A 335 -13.59 -7.20 0.69
C VAL A 335 -14.41 -6.74 -0.53
N GLN A 336 -14.41 -5.44 -0.84
CA GLN A 336 -15.12 -4.89 -2.02
C GLN A 336 -14.41 -5.11 -3.36
N LEU A 337 -13.12 -5.50 -3.35
CA LEU A 337 -12.36 -5.75 -4.57
C LEU A 337 -12.59 -7.18 -5.06
N ILE A 338 -12.89 -7.32 -6.35
CA ILE A 338 -13.01 -8.59 -7.08
C ILE A 338 -11.72 -8.76 -7.90
N HIS A 339 -10.95 -9.82 -7.64
CA HIS A 339 -9.61 -10.01 -8.26
C HIS A 339 -8.69 -8.78 -8.14
N GLY A 340 -8.78 -8.04 -7.02
CA GLY A 340 -8.00 -6.84 -6.76
C GLY A 340 -8.45 -5.57 -7.50
N LYS A 341 -9.53 -5.62 -8.29
CA LYS A 341 -10.09 -4.47 -9.01
C LYS A 341 -11.43 -4.04 -8.41
N LYS A 342 -11.76 -2.75 -8.57
CA LYS A 342 -13.10 -2.24 -8.25
C LYS A 342 -14.08 -2.79 -9.27
N TRP A 343 -15.21 -3.29 -8.79
CA TRP A 343 -16.29 -3.72 -9.66
C TRP A 343 -17.03 -2.49 -10.21
N GLU A 344 -17.12 -2.40 -11.53
CA GLU A 344 -17.87 -1.34 -12.22
C GLU A 344 -19.23 -1.90 -12.64
N MET A 345 -20.25 -1.60 -11.84
CA MET A 345 -21.63 -1.87 -12.22
C MET A 345 -21.96 -1.03 -13.44
N GLN A 346 -22.42 -1.67 -14.53
CA GLN A 346 -22.95 -0.90 -15.64
C GLN A 346 -24.35 -0.38 -15.29
N PRO A 347 -24.70 0.85 -15.71
CA PRO A 347 -26.07 1.30 -15.60
C PRO A 347 -26.98 0.34 -16.34
N ASN A 348 -28.16 0.06 -15.77
CA ASN A 348 -29.18 -0.92 -16.19
C ASN A 348 -29.71 -0.79 -17.64
N GLY A 349 -29.04 -0.07 -18.54
CA GLY A 349 -29.44 0.16 -19.93
C GLY A 349 -28.55 -0.43 -21.03
N VAL A 350 -27.33 -0.91 -20.73
CA VAL A 350 -26.40 -1.36 -21.80
C VAL A 350 -26.75 -2.74 -22.38
N ALA A 351 -27.59 -3.53 -21.69
CA ALA A 351 -28.09 -4.80 -22.22
C ALA A 351 -29.10 -4.63 -23.37
N ALA A 352 -29.56 -3.40 -23.65
CA ALA A 352 -30.62 -3.14 -24.63
C ALA A 352 -30.17 -3.20 -26.09
N ASP A 353 -28.89 -2.98 -26.39
CA ASP A 353 -28.39 -2.92 -27.78
C ASP A 353 -27.82 -4.25 -28.31
N LEU A 354 -27.56 -5.24 -27.44
CA LEU A 354 -26.84 -6.47 -27.81
C LEU A 354 -27.72 -7.72 -28.01
N MET A 355 -29.04 -7.62 -27.89
CA MET A 355 -29.93 -8.78 -27.96
C MET A 355 -30.95 -8.68 -29.10
N GLN A 356 -30.57 -9.18 -30.28
CA GLN A 356 -31.53 -9.59 -31.32
C GLN A 356 -32.17 -10.97 -31.02
N SER A 357 -32.31 -11.35 -29.75
CA SER A 357 -32.88 -12.62 -29.31
C SER A 357 -34.39 -12.51 -29.06
N LEU A 358 -35.13 -13.63 -29.13
CA LEU A 358 -36.58 -13.66 -28.87
C LEU A 358 -36.93 -13.14 -27.46
N SER A 359 -35.99 -13.25 -26.51
CA SER A 359 -36.09 -12.64 -25.18
C SER A 359 -36.22 -11.11 -25.20
N TYR A 360 -35.62 -10.41 -26.16
CA TYR A 360 -35.70 -8.94 -26.30
C TYR A 360 -37.06 -8.48 -26.85
N LEU A 361 -37.63 -9.22 -27.81
CA LEU A 361 -38.98 -8.95 -28.31
C LEU A 361 -40.02 -8.99 -27.17
N TRP A 362 -39.78 -9.78 -26.12
CA TRP A 362 -40.69 -9.83 -24.96
C TRP A 362 -40.37 -8.83 -23.85
N ASN A 363 -39.21 -8.16 -23.86
CA ASN A 363 -38.79 -7.24 -22.79
C ASN A 363 -38.85 -5.75 -23.17
N ASN A 364 -39.12 -5.42 -24.43
CA ASN A 364 -39.26 -4.03 -24.88
C ASN A 364 -40.62 -3.47 -24.43
N GLN A 365 -40.65 -2.32 -23.77
CA GLN A 365 -41.88 -1.67 -23.29
C GLN A 365 -42.89 -1.43 -24.43
N THR A 366 -42.42 -1.10 -25.62
CA THR A 366 -43.24 -0.87 -26.82
C THR A 366 -43.81 -2.19 -27.34
N VAL A 367 -43.01 -3.25 -27.39
CA VAL A 367 -43.48 -4.58 -27.80
C VAL A 367 -44.37 -5.20 -26.74
N ASN A 368 -44.19 -4.89 -25.45
CA ASN A 368 -45.09 -5.29 -24.39
C ASN A 368 -46.44 -4.57 -24.48
N GLN A 369 -46.46 -3.28 -24.83
CA GLN A 369 -47.71 -2.56 -25.11
C GLN A 369 -48.41 -3.11 -26.36
N VAL A 370 -47.65 -3.41 -27.42
CA VAL A 370 -48.19 -3.98 -28.67
C VAL A 370 -48.61 -5.44 -28.47
N ASN A 371 -47.87 -6.24 -27.71
CA ASN A 371 -48.24 -7.61 -27.34
C ASN A 371 -49.41 -7.61 -26.36
N GLU A 372 -49.52 -6.64 -25.47
CA GLU A 372 -50.68 -6.49 -24.61
C GLU A 372 -51.92 -6.13 -25.44
N PHE A 373 -51.77 -5.22 -26.42
CA PHE A 373 -52.82 -4.90 -27.38
C PHE A 373 -53.19 -6.08 -28.29
N ILE A 374 -52.22 -6.77 -28.88
CA ILE A 374 -52.40 -7.96 -29.74
C ILE A 374 -52.94 -9.13 -28.92
N SER A 375 -52.48 -9.32 -27.68
CA SER A 375 -53.00 -10.33 -26.76
C SER A 375 -54.45 -10.00 -26.40
N LYS A 376 -54.79 -8.75 -26.09
CA LYS A 376 -56.18 -8.30 -25.91
C LYS A 376 -57.03 -8.55 -27.16
N MET A 377 -56.48 -8.30 -28.35
CA MET A 377 -57.13 -8.60 -29.64
C MET A 377 -57.29 -10.11 -29.90
N ALA A 378 -56.27 -10.91 -29.62
CA ALA A 378 -56.28 -12.36 -29.80
C ALA A 378 -57.18 -13.04 -28.77
N VAL A 379 -57.27 -12.50 -27.54
CA VAL A 379 -58.21 -12.90 -26.50
C VAL A 379 -59.64 -12.61 -26.96
N ALA A 380 -59.90 -11.42 -27.52
CA ALA A 380 -61.20 -11.07 -28.06
C ALA A 380 -61.59 -11.97 -29.25
N HIS A 381 -60.65 -12.21 -30.18
CA HIS A 381 -60.90 -13.05 -31.35
C HIS A 381 -61.08 -14.53 -30.99
N GLY A 382 -60.28 -15.05 -30.04
CA GLY A 382 -60.42 -16.40 -29.51
C GLY A 382 -61.73 -16.61 -28.75
N PHE A 383 -62.22 -15.58 -28.05
CA PHE A 383 -63.54 -15.61 -27.40
C PHE A 383 -64.70 -15.66 -28.42
N ILE A 384 -64.62 -14.86 -29.49
CA ILE A 384 -65.59 -14.87 -30.60
C ILE A 384 -65.65 -16.26 -31.27
N GLN A 385 -64.48 -16.87 -31.51
CA GLN A 385 -64.41 -18.22 -32.08
C GLN A 385 -64.93 -19.30 -31.12
N ALA A 386 -64.57 -19.22 -29.83
CA ALA A 386 -64.96 -20.22 -28.83
C ALA A 386 -66.46 -20.20 -28.50
N THR A 387 -67.12 -19.06 -28.66
CA THR A 387 -68.57 -18.89 -28.40
C THR A 387 -69.44 -19.06 -29.64
N SER A 388 -68.84 -19.28 -30.83
CA SER A 388 -69.53 -19.32 -32.13
C SER A 388 -70.38 -18.08 -32.42
N PHE A 389 -70.04 -16.93 -31.82
CA PHE A 389 -70.70 -15.66 -32.15
C PHE A 389 -70.20 -15.04 -33.46
N SER A 390 -69.18 -15.61 -34.12
CA SER A 390 -68.76 -15.15 -35.44
C SER A 390 -69.85 -15.48 -36.47
N THR A 391 -70.67 -14.48 -36.81
CA THR A 391 -71.46 -14.57 -38.04
C THR A 391 -70.51 -14.36 -39.22
N GLN A 392 -70.56 -15.23 -40.23
CA GLN A 392 -69.62 -15.23 -41.37
C GLN A 392 -69.69 -13.96 -42.25
N ASN A 393 -70.46 -12.93 -41.86
CA ASN A 393 -70.69 -11.68 -42.60
C ASN A 393 -70.70 -10.44 -41.68
N GLU A 394 -69.67 -10.25 -40.85
CA GLU A 394 -69.56 -9.02 -40.06
C GLU A 394 -68.94 -7.85 -40.85
N SER A 395 -69.64 -6.72 -40.82
CA SER A 395 -69.16 -5.43 -41.32
C SER A 395 -67.94 -4.98 -40.52
N SER A 396 -66.88 -4.51 -41.21
CA SER A 396 -65.64 -4.02 -40.60
C SER A 396 -65.85 -2.91 -39.55
N PHE A 397 -66.99 -2.23 -39.59
CA PHE A 397 -67.37 -1.20 -38.60
C PHE A 397 -67.90 -1.78 -37.28
N LEU A 398 -68.67 -2.88 -37.35
CA LEU A 398 -69.12 -3.61 -36.15
C LEU A 398 -67.92 -4.24 -35.43
N ALA A 399 -66.94 -4.76 -36.17
CA ALA A 399 -65.70 -5.28 -35.61
C ALA A 399 -64.92 -4.24 -34.80
N ILE A 400 -64.95 -2.95 -35.18
CA ILE A 400 -64.29 -1.86 -34.44
C ILE A 400 -65.08 -1.50 -33.16
N LEU A 401 -66.41 -1.48 -33.22
CA LEU A 401 -67.29 -1.25 -32.07
C LEU A 401 -67.17 -2.39 -31.04
N ASP A 402 -67.11 -3.62 -31.53
CA ASP A 402 -66.83 -4.80 -30.73
C ASP A 402 -65.43 -4.71 -30.13
N LEU A 403 -64.40 -4.31 -30.89
CA LEU A 403 -63.05 -4.09 -30.36
C LEU A 403 -63.01 -3.08 -29.21
N TYR A 404 -63.77 -1.98 -29.33
CA TYR A 404 -63.91 -0.96 -28.31
C TYR A 404 -64.61 -1.51 -27.05
N ASN A 405 -65.70 -2.26 -27.22
CA ASN A 405 -66.40 -2.91 -26.12
C ASN A 405 -65.53 -3.99 -25.45
N TYR A 406 -64.76 -4.78 -26.21
CA TYR A 406 -63.82 -5.78 -25.70
C TYR A 406 -62.67 -5.13 -24.91
N ALA A 407 -62.10 -4.02 -25.38
CA ALA A 407 -61.08 -3.28 -24.63
C ALA A 407 -61.63 -2.74 -23.30
N ARG A 408 -62.88 -2.24 -23.31
CA ARG A 408 -63.56 -1.71 -22.13
C ARG A 408 -63.94 -2.80 -21.11
N HIS A 409 -64.32 -3.98 -21.56
CA HIS A 409 -64.77 -5.10 -20.72
C HIS A 409 -63.71 -6.21 -20.56
N HIS A 410 -62.44 -5.94 -20.90
CA HIS A 410 -61.39 -6.96 -20.99
C HIS A 410 -61.20 -7.79 -19.71
N GLU A 411 -61.41 -7.22 -18.52
CA GLU A 411 -61.33 -7.94 -17.25
C GLU A 411 -62.43 -9.01 -17.13
N GLN A 412 -63.67 -8.68 -17.52
CA GLN A 412 -64.81 -9.60 -17.51
C GLN A 412 -64.67 -10.71 -18.56
N ILE A 413 -64.07 -10.39 -19.72
CA ILE A 413 -63.78 -11.37 -20.77
C ILE A 413 -62.60 -12.26 -20.38
N ALA A 414 -61.57 -11.72 -19.72
CA ALA A 414 -60.46 -12.48 -19.18
C ALA A 414 -60.93 -13.42 -18.06
N GLU A 415 -61.84 -12.96 -17.20
CA GLU A 415 -62.51 -13.76 -16.18
C GLU A 415 -63.37 -14.86 -16.82
N THR A 416 -64.20 -14.52 -17.81
CA THR A 416 -65.03 -15.51 -18.53
C THR A 416 -64.17 -16.52 -19.28
N ARG A 417 -63.08 -16.11 -19.92
CA ARG A 417 -62.10 -17.02 -20.53
C ARG A 417 -61.43 -17.87 -19.45
N SER A 418 -61.04 -17.31 -18.30
CA SER A 418 -60.47 -18.09 -17.20
C SER A 418 -61.46 -19.14 -16.73
N ILE A 419 -62.73 -18.79 -16.56
CA ILE A 419 -63.82 -19.71 -16.22
C ILE A 419 -63.97 -20.80 -17.30
N LEU A 420 -64.01 -20.42 -18.58
CA LEU A 420 -64.18 -21.34 -19.71
C LEU A 420 -62.94 -22.24 -19.92
N THR A 421 -61.75 -21.70 -19.69
CA THR A 421 -60.48 -22.43 -19.72
C THR A 421 -60.36 -23.35 -18.51
N ASN A 422 -60.86 -22.97 -17.34
CA ASN A 422 -60.92 -23.83 -16.15
C ASN A 422 -61.96 -24.94 -16.33
N LEU A 423 -63.09 -24.65 -16.98
CA LEU A 423 -64.11 -25.64 -17.34
C LEU A 423 -63.60 -26.65 -18.39
N LEU A 424 -62.81 -26.19 -19.37
CA LEU A 424 -62.21 -27.04 -20.41
C LEU A 424 -60.81 -27.57 -20.05
N SER A 425 -60.20 -27.10 -18.96
CA SER A 425 -58.87 -27.53 -18.49
C SER A 425 -58.77 -29.04 -18.31
N PRO A 426 -59.80 -29.75 -17.80
CA PRO A 426 -59.80 -31.21 -17.73
C PRO A 426 -59.68 -31.91 -19.10
N LEU A 427 -59.93 -31.22 -20.22
CA LEU A 427 -59.82 -31.72 -21.60
C LEU A 427 -58.57 -31.23 -22.32
N LEU A 428 -57.75 -30.37 -21.69
CA LEU A 428 -56.57 -29.76 -22.30
C LEU A 428 -55.55 -30.80 -22.82
N PRO A 429 -55.22 -31.89 -22.11
CA PRO A 429 -54.30 -32.90 -22.63
C PRO A 429 -54.76 -33.54 -23.94
N LEU A 430 -56.08 -33.71 -24.11
CA LEU A 430 -56.65 -34.25 -25.35
C LEU A 430 -56.51 -33.25 -26.50
N TYR A 431 -56.74 -31.96 -26.24
CA TYR A 431 -56.53 -30.89 -27.21
C TYR A 431 -55.05 -30.78 -27.63
N GLU A 432 -54.12 -30.84 -26.69
CA GLU A 432 -52.68 -30.80 -26.96
C GLU A 432 -52.21 -32.00 -27.81
N GLU A 433 -52.73 -33.20 -27.55
CA GLU A 433 -52.43 -34.37 -28.36
C GLU A 433 -52.85 -34.19 -29.82
N TYR A 434 -54.07 -33.69 -30.08
CA TYR A 434 -54.51 -33.42 -31.45
C TYR A 434 -53.72 -32.31 -32.12
N LYS A 435 -53.33 -31.29 -31.35
CA LYS A 435 -52.44 -30.21 -31.82
C LYS A 435 -51.08 -30.78 -32.22
N ASP A 436 -50.47 -31.61 -31.37
CA ASP A 436 -49.16 -32.21 -31.64
C ASP A 436 -49.18 -33.14 -32.85
N ILE A 437 -50.25 -33.92 -33.01
CA ILE A 437 -50.46 -34.75 -34.21
C ILE A 437 -50.60 -33.88 -35.47
N ALA A 438 -51.27 -32.74 -35.37
CA ALA A 438 -51.47 -31.85 -36.50
C ALA A 438 -50.14 -31.21 -36.96
N PHE A 439 -49.30 -30.75 -36.02
CA PHE A 439 -48.09 -29.99 -36.32
C PHE A 439 -46.84 -30.85 -36.54
N TYR A 440 -46.65 -31.93 -35.78
CA TYR A 440 -45.37 -32.63 -35.71
C TYR A 440 -45.39 -34.05 -36.30
N GLU A 441 -46.55 -34.73 -36.33
CA GLU A 441 -46.63 -36.10 -36.82
C GLU A 441 -46.65 -36.15 -38.36
N LYS A 442 -45.50 -36.48 -38.94
CA LYS A 442 -45.32 -36.61 -40.40
C LYS A 442 -45.72 -37.98 -40.94
N ASN A 443 -45.76 -39.02 -40.09
CA ASN A 443 -46.08 -40.37 -40.53
C ASN A 443 -47.61 -40.57 -40.60
N PRO A 444 -48.19 -40.88 -41.78
CA PRO A 444 -49.64 -40.99 -41.95
C PRO A 444 -50.28 -42.12 -41.14
N TYR A 445 -49.55 -43.23 -40.91
CA TYR A 445 -50.04 -44.36 -40.13
C TYR A 445 -50.19 -44.00 -38.65
N TRP A 446 -49.13 -43.45 -38.05
CA TRP A 446 -49.13 -43.02 -36.65
C TRP A 446 -50.10 -41.86 -36.40
N LYS A 447 -50.20 -40.94 -37.37
CA LYS A 447 -51.19 -39.86 -37.36
C LYS A 447 -52.61 -40.40 -37.29
N SER A 448 -52.95 -41.38 -38.13
CA SER A 448 -54.28 -42.01 -38.14
C SER A 448 -54.55 -42.74 -36.83
N PHE A 449 -53.59 -43.55 -36.36
CA PHE A 449 -53.72 -44.30 -35.11
C PHE A 449 -53.93 -43.40 -33.89
N ARG A 450 -53.08 -42.38 -33.71
CA ARG A 450 -53.13 -41.45 -32.56
C ARG A 450 -54.39 -40.57 -32.59
N THR A 451 -54.90 -40.25 -33.78
CA THR A 451 -56.15 -39.47 -33.92
C THR A 451 -57.39 -40.31 -33.59
N ILE A 452 -57.41 -41.58 -34.01
CA ILE A 452 -58.59 -42.46 -33.88
C ILE A 452 -58.70 -43.04 -32.47
N MET A 453 -57.59 -43.33 -31.78
CA MET A 453 -57.61 -44.00 -30.48
C MET A 453 -58.44 -43.29 -29.39
N PRO A 454 -58.33 -41.97 -29.17
CA PRO A 454 -59.18 -41.29 -28.20
C PRO A 454 -60.67 -41.33 -28.58
N ILE A 455 -60.98 -41.28 -29.88
CA ILE A 455 -62.37 -41.40 -30.39
C ILE A 455 -62.92 -42.79 -30.10
N LEU A 456 -62.12 -43.85 -30.30
CA LEU A 456 -62.52 -45.22 -29.98
C LEU A 456 -62.82 -45.41 -28.49
N ILE A 457 -62.08 -44.75 -27.60
CA ILE A 457 -62.34 -44.81 -26.15
C ILE A 457 -63.71 -44.17 -25.82
N ILE A 458 -64.01 -43.01 -26.42
CA ILE A 458 -65.30 -42.34 -26.24
C ILE A 458 -66.44 -43.22 -26.75
N VAL A 459 -66.30 -43.76 -27.97
CA VAL A 459 -67.32 -44.61 -28.60
C VAL A 459 -67.52 -45.92 -27.81
N ALA A 460 -66.44 -46.56 -27.37
CA ALA A 460 -66.51 -47.77 -26.56
C ALA A 460 -67.27 -47.55 -25.24
N PHE A 461 -67.06 -46.40 -24.60
CA PHE A 461 -67.76 -46.04 -23.37
C PHE A 461 -69.25 -45.74 -23.60
N ILE A 462 -69.59 -45.04 -24.69
CA ILE A 462 -70.99 -44.80 -25.10
C ILE A 462 -71.69 -46.13 -25.39
N ILE A 463 -71.05 -47.05 -26.12
CA ILE A 463 -71.59 -48.38 -26.40
C ILE A 463 -71.78 -49.17 -25.11
N LEU A 464 -70.82 -49.11 -24.18
CA LEU A 464 -70.93 -49.78 -22.88
C LEU A 464 -72.16 -49.30 -22.11
N ILE A 465 -72.38 -47.98 -22.04
CA ILE A 465 -73.58 -47.40 -21.39
C ILE A 465 -74.85 -47.81 -22.16
N ALA A 466 -74.82 -47.78 -23.49
CA ALA A 466 -75.96 -48.21 -24.31
C ALA A 466 -76.30 -49.69 -24.08
N VAL A 467 -75.32 -50.58 -23.93
CA VAL A 467 -75.52 -52.00 -23.63
C VAL A 467 -76.07 -52.21 -22.22
N ILE A 468 -75.61 -51.42 -21.24
CA ILE A 468 -76.15 -51.46 -19.87
C ILE A 468 -77.61 -50.95 -19.82
N LEU A 469 -77.94 -49.97 -20.66
CA LEU A 469 -79.28 -49.37 -20.71
C LEU A 469 -80.25 -50.10 -21.65
N ALA A 470 -79.76 -50.86 -22.62
CA ALA A 470 -80.58 -51.60 -23.59
C ALA A 470 -81.66 -52.51 -22.96
N PRO A 471 -81.42 -53.22 -21.84
CA PRO A 471 -82.44 -54.04 -21.19
C PRO A 471 -83.61 -53.25 -20.59
N LEU A 472 -83.46 -51.94 -20.39
CA LEU A 472 -84.48 -51.09 -19.75
C LEU A 472 -85.55 -50.57 -20.74
N ALA A 473 -85.44 -50.87 -22.03
CA ALA A 473 -86.40 -50.48 -23.09
C ALA A 473 -86.84 -49.00 -23.02
N LEU A 474 -85.90 -48.13 -22.69
CA LEU A 474 -86.16 -46.71 -22.47
C LEU A 474 -86.54 -46.00 -23.79
N PRO A 475 -87.47 -45.02 -23.75
CA PRO A 475 -87.78 -44.20 -24.92
C PRO A 475 -86.55 -43.39 -25.39
N GLU A 476 -86.47 -43.08 -26.68
CA GLU A 476 -85.33 -42.40 -27.33
C GLU A 476 -84.90 -41.10 -26.62
N LEU A 477 -85.85 -40.41 -25.98
CA LEU A 477 -85.58 -39.20 -25.20
C LEU A 477 -84.73 -39.47 -23.94
N ALA A 478 -84.95 -40.61 -23.27
CA ALA A 478 -84.16 -41.04 -22.11
C ALA A 478 -82.77 -41.54 -22.53
N PHE A 479 -82.64 -42.09 -23.75
CA PHE A 479 -81.34 -42.38 -24.35
C PHE A 479 -80.53 -41.09 -24.57
N THR A 480 -81.19 -40.02 -25.02
CA THR A 480 -80.56 -38.69 -25.19
C THR A 480 -80.10 -38.10 -23.85
N ALA A 481 -80.90 -38.27 -22.79
CA ALA A 481 -80.56 -37.84 -21.43
C ALA A 481 -79.37 -38.60 -20.83
N ALA A 482 -79.17 -39.86 -21.20
CA ALA A 482 -78.00 -40.66 -20.81
C ALA A 482 -76.77 -40.40 -21.71
N PHE A 483 -76.99 -40.06 -22.98
CA PHE A 483 -75.93 -39.85 -23.97
C PHE A 483 -75.03 -38.66 -23.64
N ILE A 484 -75.58 -37.52 -23.21
CA ILE A 484 -74.79 -36.32 -22.90
C ILE A 484 -73.82 -36.58 -21.72
N PRO A 485 -74.26 -37.10 -20.55
CA PRO A 485 -73.34 -37.52 -19.49
C PRO A 485 -72.35 -38.59 -19.93
N ALA A 486 -72.77 -39.58 -20.73
CA ALA A 486 -71.89 -40.62 -21.27
C ALA A 486 -70.76 -40.04 -22.12
N LEU A 487 -71.08 -39.04 -22.97
CA LEU A 487 -70.11 -38.36 -23.82
C LEU A 487 -69.11 -37.53 -23.01
N ILE A 488 -69.57 -36.82 -21.97
CA ILE A 488 -68.69 -36.04 -21.08
C ILE A 488 -67.74 -36.97 -20.31
N ILE A 489 -68.24 -38.07 -19.75
CA ILE A 489 -67.40 -39.05 -19.05
C ILE A 489 -66.45 -39.75 -20.03
N GLY A 490 -66.92 -40.09 -21.24
CA GLY A 490 -66.09 -40.64 -22.31
C GLY A 490 -64.94 -39.71 -22.71
N LEU A 491 -65.20 -38.40 -22.84
CA LEU A 491 -64.18 -37.37 -23.06
C LEU A 491 -63.19 -37.28 -21.90
N GLY A 492 -63.67 -37.38 -20.66
CA GLY A 492 -62.82 -37.45 -19.46
C GLY A 492 -61.90 -38.67 -19.46
N LEU A 493 -62.42 -39.85 -19.82
CA LEU A 493 -61.64 -41.08 -19.95
C LEU A 493 -60.60 -41.00 -21.07
N ALA A 494 -60.97 -40.48 -22.24
CA ALA A 494 -60.05 -40.25 -23.35
C ALA A 494 -58.92 -39.28 -22.97
N THR A 495 -59.25 -38.22 -22.22
CA THR A 495 -58.25 -37.28 -21.73
C THR A 495 -57.32 -37.93 -20.71
N LYS A 496 -57.86 -38.72 -19.78
CA LYS A 496 -57.04 -39.46 -18.80
C LYS A 496 -56.12 -40.48 -19.48
N TYR A 497 -56.59 -41.15 -20.53
CA TYR A 497 -55.76 -42.02 -21.36
C TYR A 497 -54.58 -41.25 -21.97
N VAL A 498 -54.83 -40.09 -22.59
CA VAL A 498 -53.77 -39.26 -23.18
C VAL A 498 -52.78 -38.80 -22.11
N SER A 499 -53.25 -38.36 -20.93
CA SER A 499 -52.38 -37.98 -19.82
C SER A 499 -51.49 -39.13 -19.35
N ILE A 500 -52.06 -40.31 -19.12
CA ILE A 500 -51.29 -41.50 -18.69
C ILE A 500 -50.28 -41.89 -19.77
N LYS A 501 -50.68 -41.88 -21.04
CA LYS A 501 -49.79 -42.18 -22.17
C LYS A 501 -48.60 -41.20 -22.21
N ASN A 502 -48.88 -39.90 -22.06
CA ASN A 502 -47.84 -38.86 -22.10
C ASN A 502 -46.92 -38.94 -20.88
N GLU A 503 -47.45 -39.20 -19.68
CA GLU A 503 -46.65 -39.46 -18.47
C GLU A 503 -45.77 -40.70 -18.64
N LEU A 504 -46.31 -41.79 -19.17
CA LEU A 504 -45.56 -43.01 -19.40
C LEU A 504 -44.46 -42.80 -20.43
N TYR A 505 -44.75 -42.11 -21.54
CA TYR A 505 -43.76 -41.72 -22.53
C TYR A 505 -42.64 -40.87 -21.91
N LYS A 506 -43.00 -39.84 -21.13
CA LYS A 506 -42.06 -38.98 -20.42
C LYS A 506 -41.20 -39.77 -19.44
N ASN A 507 -41.79 -40.61 -18.61
CA ASN A 507 -41.07 -41.43 -17.63
C ASN A 507 -40.11 -42.43 -18.29
N VAL A 508 -40.54 -43.08 -19.38
CA VAL A 508 -39.67 -44.00 -20.16
C VAL A 508 -38.52 -43.22 -20.77
N ARG A 509 -38.79 -42.05 -21.35
CA ARG A 509 -37.78 -41.17 -21.94
C ARG A 509 -36.76 -40.70 -20.91
N GLU A 510 -37.23 -40.19 -19.77
CA GLU A 510 -36.35 -39.74 -18.68
C GLU A 510 -35.51 -40.90 -18.13
N ARG A 511 -36.10 -42.08 -17.94
CA ARG A 511 -35.37 -43.27 -17.49
C ARG A 511 -34.32 -43.74 -18.49
N TYR A 512 -34.61 -43.65 -19.79
CA TYR A 512 -33.66 -44.02 -20.84
C TYR A 512 -32.43 -43.09 -20.87
N TYR A 513 -32.65 -41.78 -20.72
CA TYR A 513 -31.58 -40.78 -20.76
C TYR A 513 -30.92 -40.49 -19.40
N GLY A 514 -31.47 -40.99 -18.29
CA GLY A 514 -30.89 -40.84 -16.95
C GLY A 514 -31.41 -39.64 -16.13
N GLY A 515 -32.47 -38.96 -16.60
CA GLY A 515 -33.16 -37.90 -15.86
C GLY A 515 -33.75 -36.81 -16.76
N PHE A 516 -34.54 -35.91 -16.15
CA PHE A 516 -35.22 -34.83 -16.84
C PHE A 516 -34.28 -33.87 -17.61
N PHE A 517 -33.10 -33.59 -17.05
CA PHE A 517 -32.12 -32.69 -17.66
C PHE A 517 -31.04 -33.40 -18.50
N GLU A 518 -31.14 -34.72 -18.64
CA GLU A 518 -30.23 -35.53 -19.46
C GLU A 518 -30.82 -35.88 -20.83
N ILE A 519 -32.07 -35.47 -21.10
CA ILE A 519 -32.67 -35.62 -22.43
C ILE A 519 -31.97 -34.72 -23.47
N PRO A 520 -32.04 -35.07 -24.77
CA PRO A 520 -31.31 -34.36 -25.83
C PRO A 520 -31.53 -32.83 -25.89
N GLU A 521 -32.70 -32.34 -25.48
CA GLU A 521 -33.03 -30.91 -25.43
C GLU A 521 -32.20 -30.10 -24.43
N PHE A 522 -31.55 -30.78 -23.48
CA PHE A 522 -30.68 -30.18 -22.48
C PHE A 522 -29.22 -30.62 -22.62
N GLN A 523 -28.88 -31.43 -23.62
CA GLN A 523 -27.50 -31.86 -23.87
C GLN A 523 -26.73 -30.84 -24.72
N VAL A 524 -25.40 -30.90 -24.69
CA VAL A 524 -24.58 -30.07 -25.57
C VAL A 524 -24.74 -30.54 -27.00
N ASN A 525 -25.07 -29.62 -27.91
CA ASN A 525 -25.22 -29.93 -29.33
C ASN A 525 -24.12 -29.28 -30.19
N ALA A 526 -24.11 -29.61 -31.49
CA ALA A 526 -23.09 -29.11 -32.42
C ALA A 526 -23.05 -27.57 -32.53
N ARG A 527 -24.21 -26.90 -32.36
CA ARG A 527 -24.30 -25.44 -32.37
C ARG A 527 -23.60 -24.82 -31.15
N MET A 528 -23.83 -25.38 -29.96
CA MET A 528 -23.13 -24.95 -28.75
C MET A 528 -21.63 -25.17 -28.87
N LEU A 529 -21.19 -26.29 -29.43
CA LEU A 529 -19.77 -26.52 -29.70
C LEU A 529 -19.18 -25.47 -30.65
N GLY A 530 -19.91 -25.12 -31.71
CA GLY A 530 -19.50 -24.06 -32.64
C GLY A 530 -19.50 -22.66 -32.04
N ALA A 531 -20.38 -22.37 -31.08
CA ALA A 531 -20.48 -21.07 -30.42
C ALA A 531 -19.45 -20.86 -29.29
N PHE A 532 -19.08 -21.94 -28.56
CA PHE A 532 -18.22 -21.86 -27.37
C PHE A 532 -16.84 -22.53 -27.55
N GLY A 533 -16.53 -23.00 -28.76
CA GLY A 533 -15.22 -23.52 -29.19
C GLY A 533 -14.79 -24.87 -28.62
N SER A 534 -15.26 -25.25 -27.43
CA SER A 534 -14.88 -26.50 -26.76
C SER A 534 -16.06 -27.19 -26.07
N MET A 535 -15.97 -28.52 -25.92
CA MET A 535 -16.95 -29.31 -25.16
C MET A 535 -16.98 -28.90 -23.68
N GLU A 536 -15.83 -28.50 -23.13
CA GLU A 536 -15.73 -28.06 -21.73
C GLU A 536 -16.52 -26.76 -21.49
N ASN A 537 -16.31 -25.73 -22.32
CA ASN A 537 -17.00 -24.45 -22.20
C ASN A 537 -18.51 -24.60 -22.45
N ALA A 538 -18.89 -25.35 -23.48
CA ALA A 538 -20.29 -25.63 -23.76
C ALA A 538 -20.97 -26.42 -22.61
N SER A 539 -20.25 -27.34 -21.98
CA SER A 539 -20.75 -28.07 -20.80
C SER A 539 -20.88 -27.16 -19.57
N LYS A 540 -19.95 -26.23 -19.35
CA LYS A 540 -20.06 -25.20 -18.30
C LYS A 540 -21.31 -24.33 -18.49
N VAL A 541 -21.58 -23.89 -19.72
CA VAL A 541 -22.81 -23.15 -20.06
C VAL A 541 -24.06 -23.98 -19.80
N ARG A 542 -24.06 -25.26 -20.22
CA ARG A 542 -25.16 -26.20 -19.93
C ARG A 542 -25.42 -26.29 -18.42
N ILE A 543 -24.40 -26.55 -17.62
CA ILE A 543 -24.51 -26.70 -16.16
C ILE A 543 -25.07 -25.43 -15.55
N PHE A 544 -24.52 -24.27 -15.92
CA PHE A 544 -24.97 -22.96 -15.44
C PHE A 544 -26.48 -22.71 -15.66
N TYR A 545 -27.00 -22.94 -16.88
CA TYR A 545 -28.43 -22.74 -17.16
C TYR A 545 -29.32 -23.80 -16.48
N ILE A 546 -28.90 -25.06 -16.46
CA ILE A 546 -29.66 -26.14 -15.82
C ILE A 546 -29.75 -25.93 -14.32
N GLU A 547 -28.67 -25.55 -13.65
CA GLU A 547 -28.68 -25.21 -12.23
C GLU A 547 -29.57 -24.01 -11.95
N GLY A 548 -29.53 -22.98 -12.79
CA GLY A 548 -30.46 -21.85 -12.72
C GLY A 548 -31.94 -22.27 -12.78
N ILE A 549 -32.30 -23.18 -13.70
CA ILE A 549 -33.67 -23.70 -13.83
C ILE A 549 -34.04 -24.56 -12.62
N LYS A 550 -33.16 -25.47 -12.19
CA LYS A 550 -33.36 -26.32 -10.99
C LYS A 550 -33.60 -25.48 -9.73
N ASN A 551 -32.84 -24.39 -9.56
CA ASN A 551 -33.01 -23.47 -8.44
C ASN A 551 -34.39 -22.79 -8.47
N CYS A 552 -34.85 -22.39 -9.66
CA CYS A 552 -36.20 -21.82 -9.82
C CYS A 552 -37.30 -22.86 -9.51
N ASP A 553 -37.12 -24.11 -9.94
CA ASP A 553 -38.04 -25.22 -9.66
C ASP A 553 -38.10 -25.55 -8.16
N ALA A 554 -36.94 -25.56 -7.47
CA ALA A 554 -36.87 -25.75 -6.03
C ALA A 554 -37.59 -24.63 -5.25
N LEU A 555 -37.41 -23.37 -5.66
CA LEU A 555 -38.14 -22.24 -5.08
C LEU A 555 -39.66 -22.35 -5.31
N GLU A 556 -40.09 -22.78 -6.50
CA GLU A 556 -41.52 -22.98 -6.79
C GLU A 556 -42.13 -24.11 -5.94
N GLN A 557 -41.36 -25.16 -5.62
CA GLN A 557 -41.79 -26.20 -4.67
C GLN A 557 -41.98 -25.64 -3.26
N VAL A 558 -41.06 -24.78 -2.79
CA VAL A 558 -41.20 -24.10 -1.50
C VAL A 558 -42.47 -23.23 -1.47
N TYR A 559 -42.71 -22.45 -2.52
CA TYR A 559 -43.94 -21.64 -2.61
C TYR A 559 -45.20 -22.50 -2.72
N SER A 560 -45.15 -23.64 -3.40
CA SER A 560 -46.30 -24.54 -3.54
C SER A 560 -46.64 -25.20 -2.20
N ALA A 561 -45.64 -25.65 -1.44
CA ALA A 561 -45.84 -26.19 -0.09
C ALA A 561 -46.42 -25.14 0.87
N LYS A 562 -45.91 -23.89 0.84
CA LYS A 562 -46.49 -22.78 1.61
C LYS A 562 -47.94 -22.47 1.22
N ARG A 563 -48.29 -22.61 -0.07
CA ARG A 563 -49.65 -22.39 -0.58
C ARG A 563 -50.62 -23.43 -0.05
N GLU A 564 -50.23 -24.70 -0.03
CA GLU A 564 -51.04 -25.79 0.51
C GLU A 564 -51.32 -25.61 2.01
N GLN A 565 -50.41 -24.94 2.72
CA GLN A 565 -50.55 -24.58 4.14
C GLN A 565 -51.33 -23.26 4.37
N GLY A 566 -51.70 -22.53 3.32
CA GLY A 566 -52.40 -21.24 3.42
C GLY A 566 -51.55 -20.07 3.92
N LEU A 567 -50.22 -20.18 3.89
CA LEU A 567 -49.27 -19.25 4.54
C LEU A 567 -48.58 -18.29 3.54
N LEU A 568 -49.13 -18.05 2.34
CA LEU A 568 -48.50 -17.11 1.41
C LEU A 568 -48.73 -15.66 1.84
N SER A 569 -47.65 -14.94 2.14
CA SER A 569 -47.67 -13.49 2.25
C SER A 569 -47.74 -12.82 0.88
N GLN A 570 -48.11 -11.54 0.83
CA GLN A 570 -48.09 -10.75 -0.41
C GLN A 570 -46.67 -10.67 -1.01
N GLU A 571 -45.65 -10.60 -0.16
CA GLU A 571 -44.24 -10.62 -0.57
C GLU A 571 -43.86 -11.97 -1.20
N ASP A 572 -44.34 -13.10 -0.66
CA ASP A 572 -44.12 -14.42 -1.27
C ASP A 572 -44.81 -14.53 -2.65
N ILE A 573 -45.97 -13.89 -2.85
CA ILE A 573 -46.68 -13.87 -4.15
C ILE A 573 -45.84 -13.12 -5.19
N GLU A 574 -45.29 -11.96 -4.82
CA GLU A 574 -44.44 -11.15 -5.70
C GLU A 574 -43.14 -11.89 -6.05
N ARG A 575 -42.43 -12.44 -5.06
CA ARG A 575 -41.22 -13.24 -5.29
C ARG A 575 -41.49 -14.49 -6.13
N ARG A 576 -42.66 -15.12 -5.97
CA ARG A 576 -43.08 -16.24 -6.83
C ARG A 576 -43.30 -15.79 -8.27
N LYS A 577 -43.93 -14.63 -8.49
CA LYS A 577 -44.13 -14.05 -9.83
C LYS A 577 -42.78 -13.77 -10.50
N GLU A 578 -41.83 -13.17 -9.77
CA GLU A 578 -40.47 -12.93 -10.25
C GLU A 578 -39.74 -14.23 -10.58
N ASN A 579 -39.84 -15.26 -9.71
CA ASN A 579 -39.24 -16.57 -9.95
C ASN A 579 -39.78 -17.23 -11.22
N ARG A 580 -41.09 -17.13 -11.49
CA ARG A 580 -41.70 -17.63 -12.74
C ARG A 580 -41.20 -16.90 -13.97
N ILE A 581 -41.08 -15.57 -13.90
CA ILE A 581 -40.52 -14.76 -14.99
C ILE A 581 -39.07 -15.17 -15.24
N LYS A 582 -38.25 -15.27 -14.18
CA LYS A 582 -36.84 -15.67 -14.28
C LYS A 582 -36.69 -17.07 -14.90
N ARG A 583 -37.47 -18.03 -14.43
CA ARG A 583 -37.47 -19.40 -14.98
C ARG A 583 -37.82 -19.41 -16.47
N HIS A 584 -38.85 -18.66 -16.86
CA HIS A 584 -39.25 -18.56 -18.26
C HIS A 584 -38.15 -17.91 -19.11
N GLN A 585 -37.54 -16.84 -18.62
CA GLN A 585 -36.42 -16.17 -19.29
C GLN A 585 -35.22 -17.11 -19.49
N LEU A 586 -34.85 -17.90 -18.48
CA LEU A 586 -33.78 -18.90 -18.60
C LEU A 586 -34.10 -19.98 -19.65
N CYS A 587 -35.35 -20.44 -19.73
CA CYS A 587 -35.77 -21.39 -20.75
C CYS A 587 -35.73 -20.80 -22.17
N LEU A 588 -36.08 -19.52 -22.34
CA LEU A 588 -36.00 -18.82 -23.62
C LEU A 588 -34.55 -18.60 -24.04
N GLU A 589 -33.68 -18.15 -23.13
CA GLU A 589 -32.25 -17.99 -23.38
C GLU A 589 -31.60 -19.34 -23.73
N TRP A 590 -31.97 -20.40 -23.01
CA TRP A 590 -31.54 -21.77 -23.35
C TRP A 590 -31.99 -22.17 -24.77
N TYR A 591 -33.23 -21.88 -25.14
CA TYR A 591 -33.72 -22.11 -26.50
C TYR A 591 -32.93 -21.33 -27.55
N ASP A 592 -32.62 -20.05 -27.30
CA ASP A 592 -31.85 -19.20 -28.21
C ASP A 592 -30.41 -19.71 -28.41
N ILE A 593 -29.79 -20.21 -27.33
CA ILE A 593 -28.44 -20.79 -27.35
C ILE A 593 -28.45 -22.16 -28.04
N HIS A 594 -29.38 -23.04 -27.65
CA HIS A 594 -29.39 -24.44 -28.03
C HIS A 594 -30.11 -24.72 -29.36
N SER A 595 -31.31 -24.18 -29.57
CA SER A 595 -32.26 -24.68 -30.58
C SER A 595 -32.69 -23.67 -31.65
N ASN A 596 -32.46 -22.38 -31.43
CA ASN A 596 -32.92 -21.32 -32.35
C ASN A 596 -31.99 -21.19 -33.57
N ASN A 597 -32.34 -21.87 -34.67
CA ASN A 597 -31.54 -21.85 -35.90
C ASN A 597 -31.48 -20.46 -36.58
N ASP A 598 -32.39 -19.55 -36.25
CA ASP A 598 -32.46 -18.20 -36.87
C ASP A 598 -31.48 -17.22 -36.20
N LEU A 599 -31.04 -17.49 -34.97
CA LEU A 599 -30.06 -16.68 -34.26
C LEU A 599 -28.63 -17.11 -34.68
N SER A 600 -27.76 -16.15 -35.02
CA SER A 600 -26.37 -16.45 -35.42
C SER A 600 -25.59 -17.11 -34.26
N TYR A 601 -24.73 -18.07 -34.57
CA TYR A 601 -23.87 -18.74 -33.57
C TYR A 601 -22.96 -17.74 -32.81
N GLN A 602 -22.66 -16.58 -33.40
CA GLN A 602 -21.88 -15.50 -32.78
C GLN A 602 -22.65 -14.73 -31.70
N GLN A 603 -23.98 -14.80 -31.69
CA GLN A 603 -24.82 -14.10 -30.72
C GLN A 603 -25.04 -14.91 -29.44
N ALA A 604 -24.92 -16.25 -29.50
CA ALA A 604 -25.11 -17.12 -28.33
C ALA A 604 -24.13 -16.81 -27.17
N PRO A 605 -22.81 -16.57 -27.40
CA PRO A 605 -21.91 -16.17 -26.32
C PRO A 605 -22.28 -14.83 -25.69
N LEU A 606 -22.79 -13.87 -26.47
CA LEU A 606 -23.21 -12.56 -25.96
C LEU A 606 -24.39 -12.68 -24.98
N VAL A 607 -25.35 -13.59 -25.25
CA VAL A 607 -26.46 -13.89 -24.34
C VAL A 607 -25.92 -14.41 -23.01
N VAL A 608 -24.99 -15.37 -23.04
CA VAL A 608 -24.37 -15.91 -21.82
C VAL A 608 -23.58 -14.85 -21.06
N LEU A 609 -22.74 -14.06 -21.75
CA LEU A 609 -21.92 -13.02 -21.14
C LEU A 609 -22.77 -11.95 -20.45
N SER A 610 -23.88 -11.55 -21.08
CA SER A 610 -24.81 -10.57 -20.51
C SER A 610 -25.50 -11.11 -19.24
N ARG A 611 -25.89 -12.38 -19.24
CA ARG A 611 -26.51 -13.02 -18.08
C ARG A 611 -25.52 -13.18 -16.92
N LEU A 612 -24.32 -13.66 -17.21
CA LEU A 612 -23.25 -13.77 -16.21
C LEU A 612 -22.96 -12.43 -15.57
N LYS A 613 -22.93 -11.36 -16.37
CA LYS A 613 -22.75 -10.00 -15.86
C LYS A 613 -23.91 -9.55 -14.98
N GLN A 614 -25.15 -9.76 -15.41
CA GLN A 614 -26.34 -9.41 -14.61
C GLN A 614 -26.34 -10.12 -13.25
N ILE A 615 -26.01 -11.42 -13.22
CA ILE A 615 -25.93 -12.17 -11.96
C ILE A 615 -24.77 -11.65 -11.11
N SER A 616 -23.60 -11.42 -11.71
CA SER A 616 -22.43 -10.88 -10.99
C SER A 616 -22.73 -9.50 -10.37
N ASP A 617 -23.46 -8.63 -11.07
CA ASP A 617 -23.89 -7.33 -10.55
C ASP A 617 -24.88 -7.49 -9.37
N GLN A 618 -25.83 -8.42 -9.46
CA GLN A 618 -26.77 -8.72 -8.38
C GLN A 618 -26.06 -9.28 -7.14
N GLU A 619 -25.16 -10.25 -7.33
CA GLU A 619 -24.36 -10.86 -6.26
C GLU A 619 -23.40 -9.84 -5.63
N TYR A 620 -22.82 -8.94 -6.43
CA TYR A 620 -22.00 -7.83 -5.91
C TYR A 620 -22.84 -6.83 -5.09
N GLN A 621 -24.08 -6.56 -5.49
CA GLN A 621 -25.01 -5.75 -4.69
C GLN A 621 -25.35 -6.43 -3.36
N GLN A 622 -25.58 -7.75 -3.37
CA GLN A 622 -25.78 -8.53 -2.14
C GLN A 622 -24.52 -8.54 -1.26
N LEU A 623 -23.33 -8.57 -1.85
CA LEU A 623 -22.06 -8.43 -1.13
C LEU A 623 -21.99 -7.06 -0.45
N GLN A 624 -22.37 -5.98 -1.13
CA GLN A 624 -22.39 -4.64 -0.53
C GLN A 624 -23.37 -4.55 0.66
N ASN A 625 -24.56 -5.13 0.51
CA ASN A 625 -25.57 -5.15 1.57
C ASN A 625 -25.10 -6.00 2.76
N SER A 626 -24.57 -7.20 2.50
CA SER A 626 -24.02 -8.08 3.55
C SER A 626 -22.84 -7.44 4.25
N LEU A 627 -22.00 -6.69 3.53
CA LEU A 627 -20.88 -5.96 4.10
C LEU A 627 -21.39 -4.89 5.06
N GLN A 628 -22.45 -4.15 4.70
CA GLN A 628 -23.08 -3.17 5.59
C GLN A 628 -23.62 -3.82 6.88
N GLU A 629 -24.24 -5.00 6.80
CA GLU A 629 -24.68 -5.75 7.97
C GLU A 629 -23.51 -6.20 8.86
N GLU A 630 -22.40 -6.63 8.26
CA GLU A 630 -21.23 -7.16 8.97
C GLU A 630 -20.21 -6.08 9.41
N LEU A 631 -20.42 -4.80 9.03
CA LEU A 631 -19.53 -3.67 9.39
C LEU A 631 -19.27 -3.59 10.89
N ALA A 632 -20.32 -3.74 11.71
CA ALA A 632 -20.20 -3.66 13.16
C ALA A 632 -19.29 -4.77 13.72
N SER A 633 -19.40 -5.98 13.17
CA SER A 633 -18.55 -7.11 13.55
C SER A 633 -17.10 -6.90 13.13
N ILE A 634 -16.87 -6.37 11.92
CA ILE A 634 -15.52 -6.01 11.44
C ILE A 634 -14.91 -4.96 12.38
N SER A 635 -15.65 -3.89 12.70
CA SER A 635 -15.20 -2.86 13.64
C SER A 635 -14.87 -3.44 15.01
N GLN A 636 -15.68 -4.36 15.53
CA GLN A 636 -15.43 -5.00 16.82
C GLN A 636 -14.12 -5.81 16.81
N SER A 637 -13.86 -6.60 15.77
CA SER A 637 -12.62 -7.38 15.66
C SER A 637 -11.38 -6.50 15.45
N VAL A 638 -11.49 -5.43 14.65
CA VAL A 638 -10.41 -4.45 14.49
C VAL A 638 -10.10 -3.72 15.81
N ALA A 639 -11.14 -3.37 16.57
CA ALA A 639 -10.98 -2.78 17.90
C ALA A 639 -10.31 -3.76 18.87
N LYS A 640 -10.67 -5.06 18.85
CA LYS A 640 -10.00 -6.09 19.66
C LYS A 640 -8.51 -6.19 19.35
N VAL A 641 -8.14 -6.34 18.07
CA VAL A 641 -6.72 -6.38 17.64
C VAL A 641 -5.96 -5.15 18.14
N THR A 642 -6.58 -3.97 18.01
CA THR A 642 -5.96 -2.71 18.44
C THR A 642 -5.80 -2.65 19.96
N VAL A 643 -6.80 -3.10 20.72
CA VAL A 643 -6.76 -3.17 22.20
C VAL A 643 -5.70 -4.17 22.67
N ASP A 644 -5.61 -5.34 22.05
CA ASP A 644 -4.63 -6.36 22.42
C ASP A 644 -3.20 -5.93 22.06
N LEU A 645 -3.02 -5.28 20.91
CA LEU A 645 -1.75 -4.63 20.55
C LEU A 645 -1.39 -3.52 21.55
N LYS A 646 -2.35 -2.66 21.91
CA LYS A 646 -2.17 -1.59 22.89
C LYS A 646 -1.80 -2.14 24.26
N ASN A 647 -2.50 -3.15 24.75
CA ASN A 647 -2.19 -3.78 26.02
C ASN A 647 -0.84 -4.48 25.98
N THR A 648 -0.46 -5.08 24.86
CA THR A 648 0.87 -5.71 24.71
C THR A 648 1.96 -4.65 24.80
N ILE A 649 1.86 -3.54 24.07
CA ILE A 649 2.86 -2.47 24.10
C ILE A 649 2.88 -1.76 25.48
N ILE A 650 1.72 -1.45 26.07
CA ILE A 650 1.63 -0.73 27.35
C ILE A 650 2.03 -1.60 28.55
N ASN A 651 1.62 -2.87 28.60
CA ASN A 651 1.98 -3.73 29.74
C ASN A 651 3.48 -4.00 29.79
N HIS A 652 4.15 -4.01 28.62
CA HIS A 652 5.59 -4.16 28.50
C HIS A 652 6.33 -2.80 28.56
N ASN A 653 5.60 -1.67 28.65
CA ASN A 653 6.17 -0.35 28.95
C ASN A 653 6.35 -0.11 30.47
N LYS A 654 5.84 -0.99 31.33
CA LYS A 654 6.21 -0.99 32.74
C LYS A 654 7.57 -1.66 32.83
N THR A 655 8.57 -0.96 33.39
CA THR A 655 9.86 -1.58 33.73
C THR A 655 9.59 -2.90 34.44
N PRO A 656 10.21 -4.02 34.02
CA PRO A 656 10.05 -5.28 34.73
C PRO A 656 10.39 -5.05 36.21
N ASP A 657 9.54 -5.52 37.12
CA ASP A 657 9.85 -5.52 38.55
C ASP A 657 11.08 -6.41 38.74
N ILE A 658 12.25 -5.80 38.87
CA ILE A 658 13.50 -6.51 39.13
C ILE A 658 13.54 -6.76 40.64
N GLU A 659 13.25 -7.99 41.07
CA GLU A 659 13.70 -8.45 42.37
C GLU A 659 15.24 -8.51 42.37
N PRO A 660 15.93 -7.88 43.34
CA PRO A 660 17.39 -7.85 43.36
C PRO A 660 17.92 -9.24 43.73
N GLY A 661 18.44 -10.00 42.75
CA GLY A 661 19.23 -11.21 43.01
C GLY A 661 19.04 -12.41 42.07
N GLY A 662 18.13 -12.37 41.11
CA GLY A 662 17.96 -13.47 40.13
C GLY A 662 18.70 -13.21 38.81
N GLU A 663 19.35 -14.23 38.24
CA GLU A 663 19.87 -14.19 36.87
C GLU A 663 18.75 -13.75 35.91
N ILE A 664 19.01 -12.67 35.16
CA ILE A 664 18.03 -12.02 34.30
C ILE A 664 17.84 -12.88 33.03
N GLU A 665 17.00 -13.90 33.10
CA GLU A 665 16.41 -14.46 31.88
C GLU A 665 15.49 -13.38 31.29
N ALA A 666 15.98 -12.67 30.27
CA ALA A 666 15.19 -11.67 29.58
C ALA A 666 13.87 -12.27 29.06
N THR A 667 12.77 -11.63 29.43
CA THR A 667 11.43 -12.15 29.19
C THR A 667 11.05 -12.05 27.71
N THR A 668 10.41 -13.10 27.18
CA THR A 668 9.81 -13.06 25.84
C THR A 668 8.55 -12.22 25.87
N ILE A 669 8.25 -11.50 24.78
CA ILE A 669 7.02 -10.71 24.64
C ILE A 669 5.80 -11.62 24.89
N LYS A 670 5.08 -11.37 25.98
CA LYS A 670 3.83 -12.07 26.32
C LYS A 670 2.70 -11.33 25.64
N ALA A 671 2.47 -11.66 24.38
CA ALA A 671 1.35 -11.14 23.65
C ALA A 671 0.02 -11.48 24.38
N ASN A 672 -0.80 -10.46 24.59
CA ASN A 672 -2.12 -10.63 25.21
C ASN A 672 -3.05 -11.28 24.18
N TYR A 673 -3.09 -12.60 24.20
CA TYR A 673 -3.93 -13.37 23.27
C TYR A 673 -5.34 -13.56 23.82
N ARG A 674 -6.32 -13.39 22.95
CA ARG A 674 -7.68 -13.89 23.14
C ARG A 674 -8.02 -14.81 21.98
N HIS A 675 -8.57 -15.98 22.26
CA HIS A 675 -9.04 -16.88 21.21
C HIS A 675 -10.29 -16.29 20.57
N GLY A 676 -10.13 -15.76 19.36
CA GLY A 676 -11.21 -15.31 18.49
C GLY A 676 -10.70 -15.35 17.06
N LEU A 677 -11.39 -16.08 16.18
CA LEU A 677 -11.15 -16.03 14.74
C LEU A 677 -12.34 -15.31 14.13
N PHE A 678 -12.13 -14.12 13.58
CA PHE A 678 -13.16 -13.39 12.88
C PHE A 678 -13.02 -13.60 11.37
N ARG A 679 -14.06 -14.16 10.77
CA ARG A 679 -14.23 -14.23 9.32
C ARG A 679 -15.63 -13.72 9.00
N PRO A 680 -15.80 -12.68 8.15
CA PRO A 680 -17.12 -12.22 7.68
C PRO A 680 -17.69 -13.26 6.70
N PRO A 681 -18.49 -14.24 7.17
CA PRO A 681 -18.67 -15.48 6.43
C PRO A 681 -19.62 -15.31 5.25
N LYS A 682 -20.55 -14.34 5.29
CA LYS A 682 -21.45 -14.07 4.18
C LYS A 682 -20.75 -13.29 3.07
N CYS A 683 -20.03 -12.22 3.44
CA CYS A 683 -19.34 -11.38 2.46
C CYS A 683 -18.26 -12.14 1.68
N LEU A 684 -17.49 -12.99 2.36
CA LEU A 684 -16.42 -13.77 1.70
C LEU A 684 -16.99 -14.84 0.76
N LYS A 685 -18.11 -15.47 1.12
CA LYS A 685 -18.81 -16.42 0.22
C LYS A 685 -19.31 -15.73 -1.04
N LEU A 686 -19.97 -14.58 -0.88
CA LEU A 686 -20.46 -13.79 -2.01
C LEU A 686 -19.30 -13.29 -2.88
N LYS A 687 -18.20 -12.85 -2.26
CA LYS A 687 -16.99 -12.42 -2.98
C LYS A 687 -16.44 -13.55 -3.85
N ALA A 688 -16.21 -14.72 -3.25
CA ALA A 688 -15.68 -15.88 -3.96
C ALA A 688 -16.58 -16.29 -5.13
N HIS A 689 -17.90 -16.22 -4.95
CA HIS A 689 -18.84 -16.54 -6.02
C HIS A 689 -18.83 -15.51 -7.16
N VAL A 690 -18.73 -14.21 -6.86
CA VAL A 690 -18.56 -13.16 -7.88
C VAL A 690 -17.24 -13.34 -8.64
N GLU A 691 -16.17 -13.72 -7.94
CA GLU A 691 -14.86 -14.03 -8.55
C GLU A 691 -14.96 -15.23 -9.50
N GLU A 692 -15.64 -16.30 -9.09
CA GLU A 692 -15.91 -17.49 -9.92
C GLU A 692 -16.72 -17.14 -11.19
N LEU A 693 -17.76 -16.31 -11.05
CA LEU A 693 -18.59 -15.88 -12.19
C LEU A 693 -17.80 -15.00 -13.18
N GLU A 694 -16.92 -14.12 -12.70
CA GLU A 694 -16.08 -13.30 -13.57
C GLU A 694 -14.99 -14.13 -14.25
N GLU A 695 -14.42 -15.13 -13.57
CA GLU A 695 -13.51 -16.09 -14.20
C GLU A 695 -14.21 -16.86 -15.32
N PHE A 696 -15.43 -17.36 -15.05
CA PHE A 696 -16.22 -18.05 -16.06
C PHE A 696 -16.54 -17.13 -17.25
N ARG A 697 -16.91 -15.87 -16.99
CA ARG A 697 -17.15 -14.87 -18.03
C ARG A 697 -15.90 -14.60 -18.88
N SER A 698 -14.72 -14.52 -18.26
CA SER A 698 -13.44 -14.36 -18.97
C SER A 698 -13.16 -15.54 -19.91
N GLN A 699 -13.40 -16.77 -19.45
CA GLN A 699 -13.25 -17.99 -20.26
C GLN A 699 -14.18 -17.95 -21.49
N ILE A 700 -15.46 -17.60 -21.32
CA ILE A 700 -16.41 -17.48 -22.44
C ILE A 700 -16.04 -16.34 -23.39
N SER A 701 -15.59 -15.19 -22.87
CA SER A 701 -15.16 -14.06 -23.70
C SER A 701 -13.94 -14.42 -24.56
N SER A 702 -13.01 -15.22 -24.02
CA SER A 702 -11.84 -15.67 -24.76
C SER A 702 -12.17 -16.71 -25.85
N ALA A 703 -13.24 -17.48 -25.66
CA ALA A 703 -13.70 -18.47 -26.64
C ALA A 703 -14.58 -17.86 -27.75
N ALA A 704 -15.13 -16.67 -27.52
CA ALA A 704 -15.97 -15.94 -28.48
C ALA A 704 -15.17 -14.96 -29.37
N ALA A 705 -13.93 -14.62 -28.96
CA ALA A 705 -12.97 -13.82 -29.73
C ALA A 705 -12.19 -14.72 -30.70
#